data_AF-A0A2D9QS33-F1
#
_entry.id   AF-A0A2D9QS33-F1
#
_cell.length_a   1.000
_cell.length_b   1.000
_cell.length_c   1.000
_cell.angle_alpha   90.00
_cell.angle_beta   90.00
_cell.angle_gamma   90.00
#
_symmetry.space_group_name_H-M   'P 1'
#
loop_
_entity.id
_entity.type
_entity.pdbx_description
1 polymer ?
#
loop_
_entity_poly.entity_id
_entity_poly.type
_entity_poly.pdbx_seq_one_letter_code
_entity_poly.pdbx_strand_id
1 'polypeptide(L)'
;MGLLSCQMIVRSTWFDRTVQSLMFSVLMVFNMLASLKGLKKRLMHILLGICMVLCGSVSRFVFIVILACGTFMVLTRLSYAYVETLKGDAQSVSNYIQLTPLDYGLSGQLEFRRLRLGEWWKVEGEFWIGGGRGGQALYIYVWSRGTPTSENDAKRQYSINYNEYTNAIHLKYDGVDLISPIQELGIASASWRNFQVEFRHGFFYIYLDRELKISYLDPKYKSRMSNIRSGIGARTGGIHNEHRVRLITWTIDGRIEEPSLDNANVPPIITNARVQQVPNTTLVEILYDLEDLDGDLMTIAIEMSSDGGETFNVPAESFSGDVGLNISSGFDKHIIWYAGIDMPHVLGVDYVARVTGDDGFDIEKEDEILEDEIFEEVPIDKEGLIRPPVEENSISYEIRGDQEIVWLKDGSVMRFIRGGEFDMGSNQSPEEFPTHPVSVGSFYMDVNEITVGQYKLFIEETDYNPPVWKNVERYSPTDDHPMIEVNWYDAMSYAEWAGKRLPTEAEWEYAARGGLIHNTYVWGNEEPDLEEANYGNTIKQTTVGGVYEPNGYGLHDMAGNVWEWCVDEFRGDFYSKSGRVNPLAGELLLEEILSDYKLISTERVSRGGSFETFPAFIRVSFRDSRPPSWKFNLVGFRCIIPIGH
;
A
#
# COMPACT_ATOMS: atom_id res chain seq x y z
N MET A 1 -50.76 -23.73 -20.82
CA MET A 1 -50.57 -24.35 -19.50
C MET A 1 -49.53 -25.46 -19.66
N GLY A 2 -48.40 -25.45 -18.97
CA GLY A 2 -47.87 -24.40 -18.10
C GLY A 2 -46.43 -24.70 -17.70
N LEU A 3 -45.54 -23.71 -17.86
CA LEU A 3 -44.18 -23.68 -17.32
C LEU A 3 -43.95 -22.24 -16.88
N LEU A 4 -44.04 -21.99 -15.57
CA LEU A 4 -44.10 -20.63 -15.03
C LEU A 4 -43.64 -20.60 -13.56
N SER A 5 -42.34 -20.81 -13.34
CA SER A 5 -41.72 -20.65 -12.01
C SER A 5 -40.19 -20.60 -12.10
N CYS A 6 -39.64 -19.40 -12.31
CA CYS A 6 -38.30 -19.02 -11.84
C CYS A 6 -38.18 -17.50 -11.85
N GLN A 7 -38.54 -16.86 -10.74
CA GLN A 7 -38.08 -15.51 -10.46
C GLN A 7 -36.69 -15.61 -9.83
N MET A 8 -35.70 -14.95 -10.43
CA MET A 8 -34.59 -14.40 -9.66
C MET A 8 -34.54 -12.90 -9.95
N ILE A 9 -34.69 -12.09 -8.91
CA ILE A 9 -34.43 -10.66 -8.97
C ILE A 9 -32.95 -10.50 -8.65
N VAL A 10 -32.12 -10.43 -9.68
CA VAL A 10 -30.74 -9.96 -9.54
C VAL A 10 -30.75 -8.45 -9.78
N ARG A 11 -30.54 -7.67 -8.71
CA ARG A 11 -30.20 -6.24 -8.82
C ARG A 11 -28.67 -6.12 -8.91
N SER A 12 -28.14 -6.03 -10.13
CA SER A 12 -26.78 -5.56 -10.38
C SER A 12 -26.80 -4.61 -11.58
N THR A 13 -26.35 -3.37 -11.36
CA THR A 13 -26.59 -2.23 -12.26
C THR A 13 -25.48 -2.04 -13.30
N TRP A 14 -25.09 -3.12 -13.97
CA TRP A 14 -24.03 -3.11 -14.99
C TRP A 14 -24.40 -3.96 -16.22
N PHE A 15 -25.43 -3.54 -16.96
CA PHE A 15 -25.57 -3.81 -18.40
C PHE A 15 -26.56 -2.85 -19.05
N ASP A 16 -26.17 -2.24 -20.17
CA ASP A 16 -26.86 -1.09 -20.77
C ASP A 16 -28.17 -1.43 -21.52
N ARG A 17 -29.10 -0.45 -21.52
CA ARG A 17 -30.40 -0.45 -22.19
C ARG A 17 -30.29 -0.69 -23.70
N THR A 18 -29.18 -0.33 -24.35
CA THR A 18 -29.00 -0.52 -25.80
C THR A 18 -29.10 -1.99 -26.20
N VAL A 19 -28.54 -2.91 -25.39
CA VAL A 19 -28.63 -4.36 -25.63
C VAL A 19 -30.08 -4.86 -25.46
N GLN A 20 -30.77 -4.39 -24.42
CA GLN A 20 -32.19 -4.73 -24.21
C GLN A 20 -33.08 -4.22 -25.35
N SER A 21 -32.84 -3.00 -25.83
CA SER A 21 -33.56 -2.38 -26.96
C SER A 21 -33.32 -3.13 -28.27
N LEU A 22 -32.07 -3.58 -28.52
CA LEU A 22 -31.75 -4.40 -29.68
C LEU A 22 -32.48 -5.76 -29.64
N MET A 23 -32.50 -6.43 -28.47
CA MET A 23 -33.26 -7.67 -28.29
C MET A 23 -34.78 -7.46 -28.45
N PHE A 24 -35.33 -6.38 -27.92
CA PHE A 24 -36.74 -6.01 -28.10
C PHE A 24 -37.08 -5.76 -29.58
N SER A 25 -36.19 -5.07 -30.30
CA SER A 25 -36.34 -4.79 -31.73
C SER A 25 -36.36 -6.09 -32.56
N VAL A 26 -35.44 -7.03 -32.26
CA VAL A 26 -35.41 -8.35 -32.91
C VAL A 26 -36.69 -9.15 -32.59
N LEU A 27 -37.19 -9.10 -31.35
CA LEU A 27 -38.47 -9.73 -30.99
C LEU A 27 -39.67 -9.10 -31.71
N MET A 28 -39.71 -7.77 -31.86
CA MET A 28 -40.77 -7.09 -32.60
C MET A 28 -40.77 -7.48 -34.07
N VAL A 29 -39.61 -7.53 -34.72
CA VAL A 29 -39.49 -7.99 -36.12
C VAL A 29 -39.94 -9.44 -36.26
N PHE A 30 -39.59 -10.32 -35.31
CA PHE A 30 -40.09 -11.72 -35.29
C PHE A 30 -41.62 -11.79 -35.16
N ASN A 31 -42.22 -10.96 -34.31
CA ASN A 31 -43.68 -10.91 -34.12
C ASN A 31 -44.42 -10.31 -35.33
N MET A 32 -43.89 -9.26 -35.97
CA MET A 32 -44.46 -8.76 -37.23
C MET A 32 -44.40 -9.81 -38.35
N LEU A 33 -43.26 -10.51 -38.50
CA LEU A 33 -43.09 -11.60 -39.46
C LEU A 33 -43.92 -12.85 -39.11
N ALA A 34 -44.48 -12.96 -37.91
CA ALA A 34 -45.44 -13.99 -37.54
C ALA A 34 -46.85 -13.74 -38.11
N SER A 35 -47.21 -12.48 -38.38
CA SER A 35 -48.55 -12.07 -38.85
C SER A 35 -48.81 -12.45 -40.32
N LEU A 36 -47.79 -12.36 -41.18
CA LEU A 36 -47.92 -12.60 -42.63
C LEU A 36 -48.00 -14.09 -43.00
N LYS A 37 -49.21 -14.67 -42.87
CA LYS A 37 -49.58 -16.01 -43.36
C LYS A 37 -49.56 -16.11 -44.90
N GLY A 38 -48.37 -16.06 -45.52
CA GLY A 38 -48.21 -16.22 -46.97
C GLY A 38 -46.82 -16.62 -47.46
N LEU A 39 -45.73 -16.06 -46.91
CA LEU A 39 -44.41 -16.10 -47.56
C LEU A 39 -43.30 -16.91 -46.84
N LYS A 40 -43.68 -17.71 -45.82
CA LYS A 40 -42.77 -18.11 -44.74
C LYS A 40 -41.65 -19.13 -45.08
N LYS A 41 -41.68 -19.80 -46.25
CA LYS A 41 -40.75 -20.93 -46.53
C LYS A 41 -39.49 -20.58 -47.35
N ARG A 42 -39.47 -19.47 -48.12
CA ARG A 42 -38.30 -19.06 -48.93
C ARG A 42 -37.37 -18.07 -48.23
N LEU A 43 -37.88 -17.06 -47.52
CA LEU A 43 -37.04 -16.07 -46.81
C LEU A 43 -36.15 -16.71 -45.73
N MET A 44 -36.66 -17.70 -45.00
CA MET A 44 -35.99 -18.26 -43.81
C MET A 44 -34.63 -18.90 -44.12
N HIS A 45 -34.46 -19.47 -45.32
CA HIS A 45 -33.17 -20.03 -45.75
C HIS A 45 -32.15 -18.95 -46.13
N ILE A 46 -32.60 -17.78 -46.60
CA ILE A 46 -31.72 -16.67 -47.00
C ILE A 46 -31.15 -15.98 -45.76
N LEU A 47 -31.97 -15.68 -44.74
CA LEU A 47 -31.46 -15.10 -43.50
C LEU A 47 -30.45 -16.02 -42.79
N LEU A 48 -30.69 -17.33 -42.76
CA LEU A 48 -29.77 -18.28 -42.08
C LEU A 48 -28.37 -18.29 -42.72
N GLY A 49 -28.28 -18.14 -44.05
CA GLY A 49 -27.01 -18.03 -44.76
C GLY A 49 -26.26 -16.73 -44.45
N ILE A 50 -26.97 -15.61 -44.37
CA ILE A 50 -26.38 -14.29 -44.10
C ILE A 50 -25.75 -14.24 -42.70
N CYS A 51 -26.43 -14.77 -41.68
CA CYS A 51 -25.91 -14.78 -40.31
C CYS A 51 -24.59 -15.56 -40.16
N MET A 52 -24.44 -16.70 -40.86
CA MET A 52 -23.19 -17.50 -40.77
C MET A 52 -21.99 -16.80 -41.44
N VAL A 53 -22.19 -16.08 -42.54
CA VAL A 53 -21.11 -15.32 -43.21
C VAL A 53 -20.65 -14.13 -42.37
N LEU A 54 -21.57 -13.44 -41.69
CA LEU A 54 -21.22 -12.31 -40.82
C LEU A 54 -20.41 -12.76 -39.60
N CYS A 55 -20.81 -13.84 -38.93
CA CYS A 55 -20.13 -14.34 -37.73
C CYS A 55 -18.66 -14.74 -38.00
N GLY A 56 -18.39 -15.45 -39.10
CA GLY A 56 -17.02 -15.82 -39.50
C GLY A 56 -16.12 -14.65 -39.89
N SER A 57 -16.70 -13.47 -40.19
CA SER A 57 -15.97 -12.28 -40.61
C SER A 57 -15.46 -11.45 -39.41
N VAL A 58 -16.29 -11.31 -38.36
CA VAL A 58 -15.94 -10.55 -37.14
C VAL A 58 -14.76 -11.19 -36.40
N SER A 59 -14.75 -12.53 -36.27
CA SER A 59 -13.69 -13.28 -35.58
C SER A 59 -12.28 -13.00 -36.13
N ARG A 60 -12.14 -12.82 -37.46
CA ARG A 60 -10.84 -12.52 -38.09
C ARG A 60 -10.38 -11.08 -37.86
N PHE A 61 -11.29 -10.14 -37.68
CA PHE A 61 -10.96 -8.72 -37.50
C PHE A 61 -10.34 -8.48 -36.12
N VAL A 62 -10.92 -9.06 -35.07
CA VAL A 62 -10.43 -8.96 -33.69
C VAL A 62 -8.99 -9.48 -33.55
N PHE A 63 -8.67 -10.60 -34.20
CA PHE A 63 -7.34 -11.23 -34.09
C PHE A 63 -6.21 -10.39 -34.74
N ILE A 64 -6.54 -9.58 -35.76
CA ILE A 64 -5.57 -8.71 -36.44
C ILE A 64 -5.26 -7.46 -35.60
N VAL A 65 -6.27 -6.90 -34.93
CA VAL A 65 -6.09 -5.70 -34.06
C VAL A 65 -5.16 -6.01 -32.89
N ILE A 66 -5.33 -7.17 -32.24
CA ILE A 66 -4.49 -7.58 -31.09
C ILE A 66 -3.01 -7.68 -31.48
N LEU A 67 -2.70 -8.25 -32.65
CA LEU A 67 -1.33 -8.34 -33.16
C LEU A 67 -0.72 -6.97 -33.49
N ALA A 68 -1.51 -6.03 -34.02
CA ALA A 68 -1.03 -4.69 -34.34
C ALA A 68 -0.67 -3.88 -33.08
N CYS A 69 -1.54 -3.89 -32.06
CA CYS A 69 -1.29 -3.20 -30.79
C CYS A 69 -0.05 -3.74 -30.08
N GLY A 70 0.10 -5.08 -30.00
CA GLY A 70 1.25 -5.72 -29.35
C GLY A 70 2.60 -5.35 -29.96
N THR A 71 2.67 -5.06 -31.27
CA THR A 71 3.91 -4.58 -31.90
C THR A 71 4.21 -3.10 -31.70
N PHE A 72 3.21 -2.27 -31.38
CA PHE A 72 3.42 -0.82 -31.26
C PHE A 72 4.03 -0.44 -29.89
N MET A 73 3.66 -1.15 -28.82
CA MET A 73 4.12 -0.88 -27.45
C MET A 73 5.62 -1.16 -27.21
N VAL A 74 6.32 -1.79 -28.15
CA VAL A 74 7.72 -2.24 -27.98
C VAL A 74 8.75 -1.21 -28.47
N LEU A 75 8.33 -0.20 -29.27
CA LEU A 75 9.27 0.63 -30.05
C LEU A 75 9.40 2.10 -29.61
N THR A 76 8.79 2.52 -28.49
CA THR A 76 8.86 3.91 -27.98
C THR A 76 9.42 4.02 -26.56
N ARG A 77 10.58 3.39 -26.29
CA ARG A 77 11.45 3.71 -25.15
C ARG A 77 12.73 4.40 -25.63
N LEU A 78 12.75 5.74 -25.66
CA LEU A 78 13.96 6.59 -25.66
C LEU A 78 13.60 8.10 -25.71
N SER A 79 13.64 8.79 -24.56
CA SER A 79 13.94 10.24 -24.38
C SER A 79 13.85 10.60 -22.88
N TYR A 80 14.42 11.74 -22.47
CA TYR A 80 14.61 12.12 -21.05
C TYR A 80 13.73 13.32 -20.61
N ALA A 81 13.33 13.25 -19.32
CA ALA A 81 13.14 14.35 -18.36
C ALA A 81 11.81 15.16 -18.29
N TYR A 82 11.56 15.63 -17.06
CA TYR A 82 10.51 16.55 -16.55
C TYR A 82 9.07 15.99 -16.41
N VAL A 83 8.28 16.40 -15.39
CA VAL A 83 8.44 17.49 -14.38
C VAL A 83 8.31 16.98 -12.94
N GLU A 84 9.16 17.49 -12.04
CA GLU A 84 8.89 17.59 -10.59
C GLU A 84 9.03 19.08 -10.19
N THR A 85 8.34 19.54 -9.14
CA THR A 85 8.11 20.97 -8.91
C THR A 85 9.35 21.68 -8.35
N LEU A 86 10.18 22.20 -9.26
CA LEU A 86 11.27 23.12 -8.94
C LEU A 86 10.72 24.43 -8.34
N LYS A 87 11.36 24.92 -7.28
CA LYS A 87 11.05 26.19 -6.60
C LYS A 87 12.33 27.00 -6.36
N GLY A 88 12.21 28.33 -6.33
CA GLY A 88 13.35 29.23 -6.23
C GLY A 88 14.29 29.10 -7.45
N ASP A 89 15.59 29.29 -7.23
CA ASP A 89 16.60 29.29 -8.30
C ASP A 89 17.07 27.87 -8.71
N ALA A 90 16.24 26.84 -8.49
CA ALA A 90 16.55 25.47 -8.91
C ALA A 90 16.40 25.29 -10.42
N GLN A 91 17.40 24.68 -11.06
CA GLN A 91 17.49 24.59 -12.52
C GLN A 91 17.72 23.15 -13.00
N SER A 92 17.10 22.84 -14.15
CA SER A 92 17.40 21.63 -14.92
C SER A 92 18.77 21.69 -15.56
N VAL A 93 19.55 20.62 -15.41
CA VAL A 93 20.67 20.29 -16.29
C VAL A 93 20.48 18.86 -16.79
N SER A 94 21.01 18.53 -17.97
CA SER A 94 20.70 17.30 -18.72
C SER A 94 20.95 15.97 -17.98
N ASN A 95 21.64 15.98 -16.84
CA ASN A 95 21.92 14.81 -16.01
C ASN A 95 21.89 15.07 -14.49
N TYR A 96 21.40 16.23 -14.04
CA TYR A 96 21.20 16.57 -12.62
C TYR A 96 20.32 17.81 -12.45
N ILE A 97 19.74 18.00 -11.27
CA ILE A 97 19.08 19.24 -10.85
C ILE A 97 20.09 20.06 -10.05
N GLN A 98 20.30 21.30 -10.47
CA GLN A 98 21.13 22.29 -9.78
C GLN A 98 20.25 23.01 -8.76
N LEU A 99 20.51 22.83 -7.45
CA LEU A 99 19.72 23.44 -6.38
C LEU A 99 20.25 24.82 -5.94
N THR A 100 21.43 25.22 -6.42
CA THR A 100 22.01 26.55 -6.15
C THR A 100 22.50 27.21 -7.43
N PRO A 101 22.16 28.48 -7.70
CA PRO A 101 22.69 29.20 -8.86
C PRO A 101 24.22 29.38 -8.77
N LEU A 102 24.86 29.49 -9.94
CA LEU A 102 26.33 29.65 -10.04
C LEU A 102 26.81 31.03 -9.57
N ASP A 103 25.94 32.04 -9.70
CA ASP A 103 26.09 33.41 -9.22
C ASP A 103 25.09 33.69 -8.07
N TYR A 104 25.15 34.88 -7.46
CA TYR A 104 24.30 35.27 -6.33
C TYR A 104 22.79 35.07 -6.62
N GLY A 105 22.14 34.21 -5.83
CA GLY A 105 20.70 33.96 -5.86
C GLY A 105 20.21 33.21 -4.61
N LEU A 106 18.93 32.87 -4.59
CA LEU A 106 18.19 32.26 -3.48
C LEU A 106 18.43 30.74 -3.37
N SER A 107 17.94 30.16 -2.26
CA SER A 107 17.87 28.70 -2.07
C SER A 107 16.94 28.06 -3.10
N GLY A 108 17.47 27.32 -4.07
CA GLY A 108 16.69 26.48 -4.97
C GLY A 108 16.27 25.17 -4.29
N GLN A 109 15.07 24.70 -4.61
CA GLN A 109 14.46 23.53 -3.98
C GLN A 109 13.73 22.66 -5.01
N LEU A 110 13.68 21.36 -4.71
CA LEU A 110 12.92 20.35 -5.41
C LEU A 110 11.82 19.88 -4.44
N GLU A 111 10.59 20.35 -4.64
CA GLU A 111 9.43 20.04 -3.78
C GLU A 111 8.76 18.75 -4.29
N PHE A 112 8.52 17.81 -3.38
CA PHE A 112 7.99 16.47 -3.65
C PHE A 112 6.56 16.31 -3.13
N ARG A 113 5.97 15.11 -3.34
CA ARG A 113 4.57 14.81 -3.02
C ARG A 113 4.23 15.11 -1.56
N ARG A 114 2.95 15.42 -1.33
CA ARG A 114 2.38 15.77 -0.02
C ARG A 114 2.31 14.53 0.90
N LEU A 115 3.42 14.21 1.58
CA LEU A 115 3.51 13.16 2.61
C LEU A 115 2.40 13.31 3.65
N ARG A 116 1.58 12.28 3.84
CA ARG A 116 0.48 12.29 4.81
C ARG A 116 0.96 11.87 6.20
N LEU A 117 0.07 12.00 7.17
CA LEU A 117 0.27 11.58 8.55
C LEU A 117 0.23 10.06 8.68
N GLY A 118 1.37 9.44 8.97
CA GLY A 118 1.47 8.00 9.24
C GLY A 118 1.97 7.14 8.08
N GLU A 119 2.06 7.68 6.87
CA GLU A 119 2.75 7.03 5.73
C GLU A 119 4.20 6.76 6.10
N TRP A 120 4.74 5.62 5.65
CA TRP A 120 6.18 5.41 5.65
C TRP A 120 6.76 5.81 4.30
N TRP A 121 7.95 6.41 4.31
CA TRP A 121 8.60 6.87 3.09
C TRP A 121 10.10 6.66 3.13
N LYS A 122 10.68 6.64 1.94
CA LYS A 122 12.13 6.63 1.71
C LYS A 122 12.42 7.58 0.55
N VAL A 123 13.39 8.48 0.73
CA VAL A 123 14.04 9.21 -0.36
C VAL A 123 15.46 8.72 -0.50
N GLU A 124 15.85 8.35 -1.71
CA GLU A 124 17.22 7.95 -2.04
C GLU A 124 17.70 8.61 -3.34
N GLY A 125 19.00 8.62 -3.55
CA GLY A 125 19.61 9.12 -4.78
C GLY A 125 21.07 9.54 -4.59
N GLU A 126 21.53 10.47 -5.42
CA GLU A 126 22.90 11.00 -5.34
C GLU A 126 22.92 12.52 -5.21
N PHE A 127 23.75 13.03 -4.30
CA PHE A 127 24.04 14.45 -4.16
C PHE A 127 25.49 14.79 -4.50
N TRP A 128 25.73 16.06 -4.82
CA TRP A 128 27.05 16.68 -4.90
C TRP A 128 27.08 17.90 -3.98
N ILE A 129 28.10 17.99 -3.11
CA ILE A 129 28.30 19.10 -2.18
C ILE A 129 29.75 19.61 -2.28
N GLY A 130 29.89 20.94 -2.31
CA GLY A 130 31.15 21.67 -2.37
C GLY A 130 31.20 22.75 -3.47
N GLY A 131 32.37 23.35 -3.66
CA GLY A 131 32.67 24.31 -4.74
C GLY A 131 33.19 25.66 -4.25
N GLY A 132 32.64 26.19 -3.16
CA GLY A 132 33.01 27.49 -2.59
C GLY A 132 33.51 27.42 -1.13
N ARG A 133 33.97 28.56 -0.60
CA ARG A 133 34.18 28.75 0.84
C ARG A 133 32.92 29.40 1.44
N GLY A 134 31.80 28.65 1.42
CA GLY A 134 30.44 29.16 1.67
C GLY A 134 29.75 28.65 2.94
N GLY A 135 30.05 27.44 3.43
CA GLY A 135 29.74 27.00 4.80
C GLY A 135 28.31 26.49 5.03
N GLN A 136 27.82 25.59 4.17
CA GLN A 136 26.38 25.29 4.06
C GLN A 136 26.03 23.79 4.01
N ALA A 137 24.74 23.51 3.83
CA ALA A 137 24.18 22.17 3.81
C ALA A 137 23.18 21.97 2.65
N LEU A 138 23.18 20.76 2.11
CA LEU A 138 22.01 20.15 1.49
C LEU A 138 21.05 19.74 2.63
N TYR A 139 19.76 20.04 2.52
CA TYR A 139 18.76 19.64 3.51
C TYR A 139 17.55 18.96 2.86
N ILE A 140 17.16 17.82 3.43
CA ILE A 140 15.89 17.14 3.12
C ILE A 140 14.90 17.61 4.18
N TYR A 141 13.73 18.10 3.77
CA TYR A 141 12.65 18.52 4.67
C TYR A 141 11.38 17.69 4.44
N VAL A 142 10.65 17.42 5.51
CA VAL A 142 9.45 16.56 5.50
C VAL A 142 8.40 17.03 6.52
N TRP A 143 7.13 16.89 6.13
CA TRP A 143 5.95 17.43 6.80
C TRP A 143 6.06 18.92 7.14
N SER A 144 6.54 19.72 6.19
CA SER A 144 6.61 21.19 6.35
C SER A 144 5.28 21.88 6.06
N ARG A 145 5.06 23.00 6.77
CA ARG A 145 3.94 23.92 6.56
C ARG A 145 4.13 24.79 5.30
N GLY A 146 5.37 24.90 4.79
CA GLY A 146 5.73 25.70 3.63
C GLY A 146 6.96 25.15 2.91
N THR A 147 7.65 26.01 2.18
CA THR A 147 8.88 25.67 1.43
C THR A 147 10.06 26.36 2.16
N PRO A 148 10.80 25.65 3.04
CA PRO A 148 11.70 26.25 4.03
C PRO A 148 12.95 26.86 3.38
N THR A 149 13.30 28.10 3.71
CA THR A 149 14.39 28.84 3.05
C THR A 149 15.81 28.41 3.44
N SER A 150 15.97 27.73 4.57
CA SER A 150 17.26 27.20 5.04
C SER A 150 17.12 25.98 5.93
N GLU A 151 18.26 25.32 6.15
CA GLU A 151 18.46 24.19 7.07
C GLU A 151 18.07 24.46 8.54
N ASN A 152 17.85 25.73 8.91
CA ASN A 152 17.48 26.19 10.24
C ASN A 152 16.12 26.95 10.30
N ASP A 153 15.52 27.33 9.16
CA ASP A 153 14.18 27.96 9.12
C ASP A 153 13.03 26.94 9.31
N ALA A 154 13.39 25.69 9.62
CA ALA A 154 12.50 24.58 9.88
C ALA A 154 11.58 24.85 11.08
N LYS A 155 10.35 25.34 10.83
CA LYS A 155 9.30 25.48 11.86
C LYS A 155 8.27 24.36 11.74
N ARG A 156 8.08 23.60 12.82
CA ARG A 156 7.18 22.42 12.92
C ARG A 156 7.34 21.42 11.77
N GLN A 157 8.58 21.17 11.38
CA GLN A 157 8.98 20.19 10.37
C GLN A 157 10.23 19.45 10.87
N TYR A 158 10.57 18.34 10.23
CA TYR A 158 11.90 17.77 10.35
C TYR A 158 12.84 18.33 9.27
N SER A 159 14.14 18.30 9.53
CA SER A 159 15.16 18.45 8.49
C SER A 159 16.35 17.52 8.72
N ILE A 160 16.83 16.90 7.64
CA ILE A 160 18.04 16.07 7.60
C ILE A 160 19.07 16.84 6.80
N ASN A 161 20.12 17.34 7.46
CA ASN A 161 21.08 18.27 6.88
C ASN A 161 22.46 17.63 6.76
N TYR A 162 23.00 17.58 5.54
CA TYR A 162 24.38 17.17 5.25
C TYR A 162 25.25 18.42 5.18
N ASN A 163 25.94 18.74 6.28
CA ASN A 163 26.61 20.03 6.45
C ASN A 163 28.11 19.96 6.10
N GLU A 164 28.52 20.74 5.10
CA GLU A 164 29.88 20.77 4.54
C GLU A 164 30.90 21.40 5.51
N TYR A 165 30.44 22.29 6.40
CA TYR A 165 31.26 23.08 7.31
C TYR A 165 31.53 22.33 8.62
N THR A 166 30.49 21.78 9.24
CA THR A 166 30.62 20.97 10.47
C THR A 166 31.09 19.54 10.19
N ASN A 167 31.14 19.13 8.91
CA ASN A 167 31.37 17.74 8.48
C ASN A 167 30.48 16.78 9.28
N ALA A 168 29.19 17.11 9.36
CA ALA A 168 28.22 16.38 10.15
C ALA A 168 26.89 16.16 9.44
N ILE A 169 26.27 15.02 9.73
CA ILE A 169 24.87 14.75 9.44
C ILE A 169 24.05 15.17 10.67
N HIS A 170 23.11 16.09 10.46
CA HIS A 170 22.18 16.57 11.47
C HIS A 170 20.79 16.00 11.19
N LEU A 171 20.12 15.45 12.22
CA LEU A 171 18.69 15.12 12.20
C LEU A 171 17.98 16.08 13.17
N LYS A 172 17.12 16.95 12.63
CA LYS A 172 16.48 18.05 13.36
C LYS A 172 14.95 17.96 13.35
N TYR A 173 14.34 18.59 14.35
CA TYR A 173 12.95 19.04 14.33
C TYR A 173 12.89 20.46 14.89
N ASP A 174 12.08 21.33 14.28
CA ASP A 174 11.89 22.73 14.71
C ASP A 174 13.23 23.52 14.79
N GLY A 175 14.15 23.23 13.86
CA GLY A 175 15.50 23.82 13.81
C GLY A 175 16.50 23.27 14.85
N VAL A 176 16.05 22.44 15.79
CA VAL A 176 16.87 21.86 16.87
C VAL A 176 17.25 20.41 16.57
N ASP A 177 18.51 20.06 16.82
CA ASP A 177 19.02 18.68 16.67
C ASP A 177 18.33 17.72 17.67
N LEU A 178 17.80 16.60 17.15
CA LEU A 178 17.14 15.55 17.94
C LEU A 178 18.12 14.59 18.63
N ILE A 179 19.34 14.52 18.09
CA ILE A 179 20.47 13.71 18.54
C ILE A 179 21.77 14.49 18.38
N SER A 180 22.84 14.04 19.02
CA SER A 180 24.19 14.55 18.74
C SER A 180 24.53 14.39 17.25
N PRO A 181 24.94 15.44 16.52
CA PRO A 181 25.27 15.35 15.09
C PRO A 181 26.39 14.35 14.81
N ILE A 182 26.20 13.49 13.80
CA ILE A 182 27.15 12.43 13.46
C ILE A 182 28.25 12.99 12.58
N GLN A 183 29.49 12.93 13.04
CA GLN A 183 30.67 13.38 12.31
C GLN A 183 31.02 12.42 11.16
N GLU A 184 31.18 12.96 9.95
CA GLU A 184 31.42 12.20 8.73
C GLU A 184 32.39 12.99 7.82
N LEU A 185 33.62 12.47 7.67
CA LEU A 185 34.69 13.18 6.99
C LEU A 185 34.52 13.13 5.46
N GLY A 186 34.50 14.29 4.81
CA GLY A 186 34.39 14.36 3.35
C GLY A 186 32.95 14.38 2.82
N ILE A 187 32.00 14.92 3.59
CA ILE A 187 30.72 15.41 3.03
C ILE A 187 31.01 16.39 1.89
N ALA A 188 31.92 17.34 2.12
CA ALA A 188 32.42 18.33 1.14
C ALA A 188 33.42 17.73 0.12
N SER A 189 33.06 16.62 -0.53
CA SER A 189 33.98 15.80 -1.33
C SER A 189 34.18 16.29 -2.77
N ALA A 190 33.34 17.20 -3.29
CA ALA A 190 33.30 17.55 -4.72
C ALA A 190 33.21 16.29 -5.62
N SER A 191 32.38 15.33 -5.20
CA SER A 191 32.04 14.11 -5.92
C SER A 191 30.56 13.77 -5.68
N TRP A 192 30.03 12.82 -6.46
CA TRP A 192 28.69 12.27 -6.23
C TRP A 192 28.74 11.27 -5.06
N ARG A 193 27.93 11.51 -4.03
CA ARG A 193 27.73 10.61 -2.87
C ARG A 193 26.34 10.00 -2.92
N ASN A 194 26.20 8.73 -2.56
CA ASN A 194 24.89 8.07 -2.46
C ASN A 194 24.26 8.42 -1.10
N PHE A 195 22.97 8.73 -1.05
CA PHE A 195 22.24 8.94 0.19
C PHE A 195 20.89 8.21 0.18
N GLN A 196 20.42 7.84 1.37
CA GLN A 196 19.06 7.35 1.61
C GLN A 196 18.60 7.88 2.97
N VAL A 197 17.41 8.46 3.02
CA VAL A 197 16.70 8.78 4.25
C VAL A 197 15.36 8.10 4.22
N GLU A 198 15.04 7.40 5.30
CA GLU A 198 13.87 6.56 5.41
C GLU A 198 13.19 6.82 6.75
N PHE A 199 11.86 6.88 6.74
CA PHE A 199 11.04 6.99 7.92
C PHE A 199 9.95 5.93 7.92
N ARG A 200 9.88 5.12 8.97
CA ARG A 200 8.75 4.22 9.24
C ARG A 200 8.42 4.21 10.72
N HIS A 201 7.13 4.31 11.06
CA HIS A 201 6.60 4.18 12.43
C HIS A 201 7.31 5.00 13.52
N GLY A 202 7.91 6.15 13.17
CA GLY A 202 8.66 7.02 14.09
C GLY A 202 10.17 6.92 14.04
N PHE A 203 10.71 5.88 13.40
CA PHE A 203 12.15 5.69 13.23
C PHE A 203 12.63 6.39 11.96
N PHE A 204 13.63 7.26 12.11
CA PHE A 204 14.47 7.74 11.02
C PHE A 204 15.68 6.81 10.84
N TYR A 205 15.91 6.33 9.63
CA TYR A 205 17.13 5.67 9.20
C TYR A 205 17.81 6.53 8.13
N ILE A 206 19.05 6.95 8.37
CA ILE A 206 19.81 7.81 7.45
C ILE A 206 21.10 7.09 7.08
N TYR A 207 21.30 6.91 5.78
CA TYR A 207 22.46 6.26 5.18
C TYR A 207 23.27 7.26 4.35
N LEU A 208 24.58 7.05 4.30
CA LEU A 208 25.49 7.73 3.36
C LEU A 208 26.45 6.68 2.78
N ASP A 209 26.62 6.68 1.46
CA ASP A 209 27.30 5.62 0.68
C ASP A 209 26.89 4.19 1.08
N ARG A 210 25.58 4.01 1.35
CA ARG A 210 24.93 2.74 1.72
C ARG A 210 25.33 2.20 3.11
N GLU A 211 26.09 2.97 3.89
CA GLU A 211 26.37 2.70 5.30
C GLU A 211 25.35 3.45 6.18
N LEU A 212 24.76 2.76 7.17
CA LEU A 212 23.81 3.35 8.11
C LEU A 212 24.54 4.29 9.09
N LYS A 213 24.22 5.58 9.07
CA LYS A 213 24.84 6.62 9.91
C LYS A 213 23.98 7.02 11.12
N ILE A 214 22.66 7.01 10.97
CA ILE A 214 21.71 7.30 12.06
C ILE A 214 20.56 6.28 12.02
N SER A 215 20.21 5.74 13.18
CA SER A 215 18.94 5.07 13.46
C SER A 215 18.35 5.72 14.71
N TYR A 216 17.17 6.32 14.62
CA TYR A 216 16.58 7.10 15.72
C TYR A 216 15.05 7.08 15.71
N LEU A 217 14.46 6.57 16.79
CA LEU A 217 13.03 6.75 17.10
C LEU A 217 12.80 8.13 17.72
N ASP A 218 11.95 8.94 17.10
CA ASP A 218 11.39 10.14 17.74
C ASP A 218 10.10 9.75 18.51
N PRO A 219 10.10 9.66 19.86
CA PRO A 219 8.91 9.30 20.62
C PRO A 219 7.77 10.34 20.54
N LYS A 220 7.98 11.49 19.89
CA LYS A 220 6.98 12.53 19.66
C LYS A 220 6.50 12.62 18.21
N TYR A 221 6.85 11.66 17.34
CA TYR A 221 6.57 11.73 15.90
C TYR A 221 5.10 12.04 15.56
N LYS A 222 4.15 11.41 16.27
CA LYS A 222 2.71 11.54 16.03
C LYS A 222 2.16 12.96 16.22
N SER A 223 2.83 13.80 17.01
CA SER A 223 2.46 15.22 17.21
C SER A 223 3.36 16.21 16.47
N ARG A 224 4.34 15.71 15.68
CA ARG A 224 5.35 16.49 14.97
C ARG A 224 5.15 16.50 13.45
N MET A 225 4.56 15.44 12.87
CA MET A 225 4.19 15.36 11.45
C MET A 225 2.96 16.23 11.07
N SER A 226 2.81 17.45 11.60
CA SER A 226 1.54 18.19 11.56
C SER A 226 1.17 18.81 10.19
N ASN A 227 2.01 18.66 9.17
CA ASN A 227 1.82 19.22 7.83
C ASN A 227 2.21 18.17 6.79
N ILE A 228 2.30 18.54 5.49
CA ILE A 228 2.43 17.54 4.41
C ILE A 228 3.52 17.81 3.37
N ARG A 229 4.13 19.00 3.29
CA ARG A 229 5.13 19.28 2.24
C ARG A 229 6.44 18.54 2.50
N SER A 230 7.04 18.00 1.44
CA SER A 230 8.36 17.38 1.45
C SER A 230 9.24 17.97 0.37
N GLY A 231 10.57 17.84 0.50
CA GLY A 231 11.48 18.41 -0.49
C GLY A 231 12.95 18.20 -0.19
N ILE A 232 13.78 18.50 -1.18
CA ILE A 232 15.22 18.67 -1.02
C ILE A 232 15.58 20.11 -1.39
N GLY A 233 16.11 20.85 -0.44
CA GLY A 233 16.59 22.21 -0.63
C GLY A 233 18.10 22.31 -0.43
N ALA A 234 18.67 23.39 -0.97
CA ALA A 234 20.06 23.75 -0.71
C ALA A 234 20.17 25.26 -0.53
N ARG A 235 21.03 25.70 0.39
CA ARG A 235 21.25 27.13 0.66
C ARG A 235 22.49 27.65 -0.09
N THR A 236 22.45 28.92 -0.47
CA THR A 236 23.57 29.73 -0.99
C THR A 236 24.05 30.76 0.03
N GLY A 237 25.35 31.05 0.04
CA GLY A 237 26.02 31.86 1.07
C GLY A 237 27.41 32.37 0.67
N GLY A 238 27.88 31.94 -0.50
CA GLY A 238 29.07 32.41 -1.18
C GLY A 238 28.97 32.07 -2.65
N ILE A 239 29.76 32.76 -3.47
CA ILE A 239 29.91 32.47 -4.90
C ILE A 239 30.53 31.07 -5.09
N HIS A 240 30.09 30.35 -6.13
CA HIS A 240 30.59 29.02 -6.53
C HIS A 240 30.19 27.80 -5.67
N ASN A 241 29.16 27.87 -4.82
CA ASN A 241 28.62 26.67 -4.16
C ASN A 241 27.77 25.84 -5.15
N GLU A 242 28.18 24.61 -5.43
CA GLU A 242 27.60 23.73 -6.46
C GLU A 242 26.71 22.61 -5.87
N HIS A 243 25.63 22.94 -5.17
CA HIS A 243 24.72 21.91 -4.63
C HIS A 243 23.85 21.33 -5.75
N ARG A 244 23.96 20.01 -5.97
CA ARG A 244 23.25 19.28 -7.02
C ARG A 244 22.67 17.98 -6.50
N VAL A 245 21.57 17.54 -7.12
CA VAL A 245 20.97 16.23 -6.89
C VAL A 245 20.66 15.53 -8.22
N ARG A 246 20.72 14.20 -8.24
CA ARG A 246 20.33 13.36 -9.39
C ARG A 246 19.88 11.98 -8.93
N LEU A 247 19.20 11.26 -9.82
CA LEU A 247 18.68 9.91 -9.54
C LEU A 247 17.82 9.86 -8.26
N ILE A 248 17.16 10.97 -7.92
CA ILE A 248 16.28 11.03 -6.75
C ILE A 248 15.08 10.13 -7.01
N THR A 249 14.78 9.29 -6.04
CA THR A 249 13.69 8.33 -6.05
C THR A 249 12.98 8.45 -4.72
N TRP A 250 11.67 8.74 -4.75
CA TRP A 250 10.83 8.61 -3.57
C TRP A 250 10.11 7.27 -3.58
N THR A 251 9.96 6.69 -2.40
CA THR A 251 9.10 5.56 -2.11
C THR A 251 8.12 6.00 -1.04
N ILE A 252 6.81 5.83 -1.25
CA ILE A 252 5.77 6.06 -0.24
C ILE A 252 4.97 4.76 -0.12
N ASP A 253 4.80 4.28 1.10
CA ASP A 253 4.14 3.02 1.45
C ASP A 253 4.55 1.82 0.56
N GLY A 254 5.85 1.70 0.30
CA GLY A 254 6.47 0.63 -0.48
C GLY A 254 6.37 0.79 -2.01
N ARG A 255 5.61 1.76 -2.51
CA ARG A 255 5.56 2.10 -3.93
C ARG A 255 6.71 3.05 -4.24
N ILE A 256 7.64 2.64 -5.10
CA ILE A 256 8.49 3.61 -5.80
C ILE A 256 7.55 4.51 -6.61
N GLU A 257 7.58 5.80 -6.34
CA GLU A 257 6.99 6.81 -7.21
C GLU A 257 7.90 6.88 -8.45
N GLU A 258 7.58 6.09 -9.50
CA GLU A 258 7.91 6.56 -10.85
C GLU A 258 7.25 7.95 -10.99
N PRO A 259 7.95 8.99 -11.48
CA PRO A 259 7.52 10.39 -11.35
C PRO A 259 6.10 10.57 -11.86
N SER A 260 5.16 10.73 -10.92
CA SER A 260 3.77 10.32 -11.14
C SER A 260 2.98 11.36 -11.91
N LEU A 261 2.70 11.06 -13.18
CA LEU A 261 1.76 11.81 -14.02
C LEU A 261 0.33 11.82 -13.45
N ASP A 262 0.01 10.87 -12.56
CA ASP A 262 -1.27 10.71 -11.84
C ASP A 262 -1.49 11.76 -10.72
N ASN A 263 -0.80 12.91 -10.75
CA ASN A 263 -1.05 13.99 -9.79
C ASN A 263 -0.91 15.42 -10.33
N ALA A 264 -1.05 15.62 -11.64
CA ALA A 264 -1.60 16.89 -12.13
C ALA A 264 -3.09 16.95 -11.75
N ASN A 265 -3.60 18.10 -11.28
CA ASN A 265 -5.05 18.34 -11.27
C ASN A 265 -5.57 18.14 -12.70
N VAL A 266 -6.58 17.29 -12.88
CA VAL A 266 -7.16 17.05 -14.20
C VAL A 266 -8.43 17.89 -14.29
N PRO A 267 -8.41 19.04 -15.01
CA PRO A 267 -9.52 19.99 -14.94
C PRO A 267 -10.86 19.34 -15.33
N PRO A 268 -11.95 19.64 -14.60
CA PRO A 268 -13.20 18.90 -14.67
C PRO A 268 -13.78 18.83 -16.08
N ILE A 269 -14.09 17.61 -16.52
CA ILE A 269 -14.51 17.31 -17.88
C ILE A 269 -16.04 17.36 -17.96
N ILE A 270 -16.54 18.43 -18.58
CA ILE A 270 -17.95 18.55 -18.95
C ILE A 270 -18.18 17.89 -20.31
N THR A 271 -19.10 16.92 -20.37
CA THR A 271 -19.49 16.23 -21.61
C THR A 271 -21.01 16.20 -21.79
N ASN A 272 -21.48 15.76 -22.96
CA ASN A 272 -22.90 15.56 -23.31
C ASN A 272 -23.83 16.78 -23.02
N ALA A 273 -23.23 17.97 -22.97
CA ALA A 273 -23.89 19.24 -22.74
C ALA A 273 -24.91 19.54 -23.86
N ARG A 274 -26.15 19.83 -23.46
CA ARG A 274 -27.29 20.02 -24.35
C ARG A 274 -28.25 21.03 -23.76
N VAL A 275 -28.81 21.88 -24.61
CA VAL A 275 -29.75 22.96 -24.23
C VAL A 275 -31.05 22.84 -25.03
N GLN A 276 -32.20 23.00 -24.36
CA GLN A 276 -33.51 23.02 -25.00
C GLN A 276 -34.49 23.97 -24.31
N GLN A 277 -35.32 24.67 -25.07
CA GLN A 277 -36.44 25.43 -24.50
C GLN A 277 -37.54 24.47 -24.05
N VAL A 278 -38.01 24.62 -22.80
CA VAL A 278 -39.13 23.81 -22.28
C VAL A 278 -40.42 24.22 -23.03
N PRO A 279 -41.09 23.31 -23.78
CA PRO A 279 -42.09 23.70 -24.78
C PRO A 279 -43.25 24.56 -24.28
N ASN A 280 -43.52 25.66 -24.98
CA ASN A 280 -44.54 26.67 -24.66
C ASN A 280 -44.27 27.47 -23.37
N THR A 281 -43.03 27.48 -22.87
CA THR A 281 -42.62 28.28 -21.70
C THR A 281 -41.43 29.18 -22.04
N THR A 282 -41.08 30.08 -21.12
CA THR A 282 -39.84 30.88 -21.16
C THR A 282 -38.74 30.29 -20.27
N LEU A 283 -38.78 28.99 -20.01
CA LEU A 283 -37.72 28.25 -19.32
C LEU A 283 -36.83 27.57 -20.36
N VAL A 284 -35.53 27.58 -20.10
CA VAL A 284 -34.53 26.84 -20.88
C VAL A 284 -33.89 25.81 -19.95
N GLU A 285 -33.87 24.57 -20.40
CA GLU A 285 -33.27 23.43 -19.72
C GLU A 285 -31.89 23.17 -20.31
N ILE A 286 -30.89 23.09 -19.44
CA ILE A 286 -29.51 22.74 -19.74
C ILE A 286 -29.22 21.43 -18.99
N LEU A 287 -28.73 20.44 -19.72
CA LEU A 287 -28.33 19.14 -19.17
C LEU A 287 -26.89 18.85 -19.58
N TYR A 288 -26.09 18.29 -18.68
CA TYR A 288 -24.68 17.97 -18.93
C TYR A 288 -24.24 16.78 -18.06
N ASP A 289 -23.14 16.15 -18.45
CA ASP A 289 -22.43 15.18 -17.63
C ASP A 289 -21.14 15.82 -17.11
N LEU A 290 -20.81 15.55 -15.85
CA LEU A 290 -19.69 16.16 -15.14
C LEU A 290 -18.79 15.07 -14.55
N GLU A 291 -17.58 14.93 -15.09
CA GLU A 291 -16.59 13.95 -14.63
C GLU A 291 -15.33 14.66 -14.11
N ASP A 292 -14.86 14.21 -12.96
CA ASP A 292 -13.75 14.76 -12.18
C ASP A 292 -13.01 13.54 -11.60
N LEU A 293 -11.70 13.44 -11.80
CA LEU A 293 -10.96 12.17 -11.66
C LEU A 293 -10.20 12.07 -10.32
N ASP A 294 -9.91 13.22 -9.74
CA ASP A 294 -9.46 13.49 -8.38
C ASP A 294 -10.65 13.38 -7.41
N GLY A 295 -11.82 13.91 -7.82
CA GLY A 295 -13.10 13.74 -7.13
C GLY A 295 -13.39 14.83 -6.10
N ASP A 296 -13.02 16.06 -6.41
CA ASP A 296 -13.22 17.24 -5.57
C ASP A 296 -14.68 17.79 -5.69
N LEU A 297 -14.91 19.05 -5.29
CA LEU A 297 -16.24 19.68 -5.30
C LEU A 297 -16.23 20.97 -6.13
N MET A 298 -16.75 20.88 -7.35
CA MET A 298 -16.58 21.89 -8.38
C MET A 298 -17.56 23.06 -8.24
N THR A 299 -17.11 24.20 -8.75
CA THR A 299 -17.93 25.37 -9.06
C THR A 299 -18.40 25.27 -10.50
N ILE A 300 -19.71 25.34 -10.72
CA ILE A 300 -20.32 25.30 -12.06
C ILE A 300 -20.85 26.68 -12.43
N ALA A 301 -20.30 27.26 -13.50
CA ALA A 301 -20.76 28.50 -14.10
C ALA A 301 -21.47 28.23 -15.44
N ILE A 302 -22.43 29.09 -15.80
CA ILE A 302 -23.02 29.15 -17.15
C ILE A 302 -22.83 30.54 -17.72
N GLU A 303 -22.52 30.60 -19.01
CA GLU A 303 -22.70 31.79 -19.83
C GLU A 303 -23.59 31.47 -21.05
N MET A 304 -24.35 32.45 -21.52
CA MET A 304 -25.26 32.29 -22.65
C MET A 304 -24.81 33.16 -23.83
N SER A 305 -24.92 32.61 -25.04
CA SER A 305 -24.73 33.28 -26.33
C SER A 305 -26.05 33.33 -27.10
N SER A 306 -26.25 34.39 -27.90
CA SER A 306 -27.40 34.56 -28.80
C SER A 306 -27.00 34.62 -30.29
N ASP A 307 -25.74 34.30 -30.60
CA ASP A 307 -25.08 34.49 -31.90
C ASP A 307 -24.38 33.21 -32.39
N GLY A 308 -24.87 32.03 -31.99
CA GLY A 308 -24.30 30.74 -32.36
C GLY A 308 -23.00 30.36 -31.63
N GLY A 309 -22.62 31.11 -30.60
CA GLY A 309 -21.40 30.90 -29.82
C GLY A 309 -20.23 31.83 -30.19
N GLU A 310 -20.44 32.86 -31.02
CA GLU A 310 -19.41 33.87 -31.31
C GLU A 310 -19.13 34.76 -30.08
N THR A 311 -20.15 35.14 -29.32
CA THR A 311 -20.01 35.91 -28.07
C THR A 311 -20.99 35.50 -26.97
N PHE A 312 -20.53 35.48 -25.73
CA PHE A 312 -21.29 35.04 -24.54
C PHE A 312 -21.80 36.23 -23.72
N ASN A 313 -22.44 37.19 -24.40
CA ASN A 313 -22.87 38.47 -23.82
C ASN A 313 -24.36 38.52 -23.41
N VAL A 314 -25.05 37.37 -23.34
CA VAL A 314 -26.46 37.32 -22.92
C VAL A 314 -26.52 37.44 -21.39
N PRO A 315 -27.27 38.41 -20.82
CA PRO A 315 -27.35 38.63 -19.38
C PRO A 315 -28.25 37.55 -18.74
N ALA A 316 -27.73 36.34 -18.60
CA ALA A 316 -28.38 35.22 -17.94
C ALA A 316 -27.91 35.18 -16.48
N GLU A 317 -28.84 35.41 -15.55
CA GLU A 317 -28.57 35.50 -14.10
C GLU A 317 -29.50 34.59 -13.29
N SER A 318 -30.74 34.38 -13.74
CA SER A 318 -31.75 33.59 -13.02
C SER A 318 -31.64 32.09 -13.33
N PHE A 319 -30.87 31.33 -12.55
CA PHE A 319 -30.74 29.87 -12.67
C PHE A 319 -31.24 29.11 -11.43
N SER A 320 -31.52 27.81 -11.59
CA SER A 320 -31.61 26.84 -10.49
C SER A 320 -31.23 25.42 -10.94
N GLY A 321 -30.78 24.56 -10.03
CA GLY A 321 -30.33 23.20 -10.33
C GLY A 321 -28.87 22.97 -9.92
N ASP A 322 -28.16 22.10 -10.63
CA ASP A 322 -26.74 21.75 -10.44
C ASP A 322 -25.80 22.88 -10.92
N VAL A 323 -25.89 24.07 -10.31
CA VAL A 323 -25.16 25.29 -10.69
C VAL A 323 -24.65 26.03 -9.44
N GLY A 324 -23.50 26.70 -9.54
CA GLY A 324 -22.84 27.36 -8.42
C GLY A 324 -21.82 26.46 -7.71
N LEU A 325 -21.60 26.69 -6.41
CA LEU A 325 -20.55 26.05 -5.61
C LEU A 325 -20.94 24.64 -5.13
N ASN A 326 -19.93 23.77 -4.94
CA ASN A 326 -20.03 22.44 -4.33
C ASN A 326 -20.84 21.41 -5.13
N ILE A 327 -20.76 21.46 -6.46
CA ILE A 327 -21.37 20.44 -7.33
C ILE A 327 -20.38 19.27 -7.46
N SER A 328 -20.75 18.11 -6.92
CA SER A 328 -19.99 16.87 -7.13
C SER A 328 -20.20 16.30 -8.53
N SER A 329 -19.34 15.37 -8.95
CA SER A 329 -19.43 14.67 -10.25
C SER A 329 -20.75 13.90 -10.46
N GLY A 330 -21.03 13.52 -11.70
CA GLY A 330 -22.15 12.66 -12.07
C GLY A 330 -22.77 12.98 -13.44
N PHE A 331 -23.59 12.05 -13.93
CA PHE A 331 -24.29 12.14 -15.21
C PHE A 331 -25.69 12.76 -15.06
N ASP A 332 -26.23 13.31 -16.15
CA ASP A 332 -27.54 13.97 -16.24
C ASP A 332 -27.74 15.13 -15.23
N LYS A 333 -26.67 15.90 -14.95
CA LYS A 333 -26.74 17.15 -14.17
C LYS A 333 -27.66 18.14 -14.87
N HIS A 334 -28.49 18.85 -14.09
CA HIS A 334 -29.66 19.57 -14.59
C HIS A 334 -29.70 21.01 -14.10
N ILE A 335 -29.82 21.97 -15.03
CA ILE A 335 -29.93 23.39 -14.71
C ILE A 335 -31.10 24.00 -15.51
N ILE A 336 -31.96 24.74 -14.83
CA ILE A 336 -33.06 25.52 -15.41
C ILE A 336 -32.67 26.99 -15.41
N TRP A 337 -32.64 27.60 -16.59
CA TRP A 337 -32.53 29.05 -16.78
C TRP A 337 -33.92 29.66 -16.96
N TYR A 338 -34.25 30.68 -16.15
CA TYR A 338 -35.50 31.43 -16.20
C TYR A 338 -35.44 32.56 -17.24
N ALA A 339 -35.09 32.25 -18.48
CA ALA A 339 -34.82 33.22 -19.56
C ALA A 339 -35.88 34.33 -19.74
N GLY A 340 -37.16 34.05 -19.46
CA GLY A 340 -38.23 35.07 -19.52
C GLY A 340 -38.26 36.09 -18.38
N ILE A 341 -37.49 35.90 -17.31
CA ILE A 341 -37.24 36.89 -16.26
C ILE A 341 -36.13 37.84 -16.71
N ASP A 342 -35.02 37.26 -17.19
CA ASP A 342 -33.80 37.99 -17.56
C ASP A 342 -33.95 38.75 -18.89
N MET A 343 -34.64 38.15 -19.87
CA MET A 343 -34.89 38.71 -21.20
C MET A 343 -36.38 38.67 -21.59
N PRO A 344 -37.23 39.47 -20.93
CA PRO A 344 -38.66 39.51 -21.25
C PRO A 344 -38.89 39.96 -22.70
N HIS A 345 -39.73 39.22 -23.42
CA HIS A 345 -40.14 39.46 -24.81
C HIS A 345 -39.05 39.32 -25.91
N VAL A 346 -37.87 38.80 -25.58
CA VAL A 346 -36.84 38.46 -26.59
C VAL A 346 -37.15 37.12 -27.24
N LEU A 347 -36.85 36.99 -28.55
CA LEU A 347 -36.95 35.75 -29.33
C LEU A 347 -35.73 35.61 -30.24
N GLY A 348 -35.16 34.41 -30.30
CA GLY A 348 -34.07 34.03 -31.20
C GLY A 348 -33.96 32.51 -31.30
N VAL A 349 -33.14 32.01 -32.22
CA VAL A 349 -33.06 30.56 -32.53
C VAL A 349 -31.65 29.96 -32.44
N ASP A 350 -30.62 30.81 -32.45
CA ASP A 350 -29.20 30.41 -32.45
C ASP A 350 -28.55 30.60 -31.06
N TYR A 351 -29.31 30.29 -29.99
CA TYR A 351 -28.83 30.39 -28.61
C TYR A 351 -27.93 29.20 -28.23
N VAL A 352 -26.80 29.48 -27.60
CA VAL A 352 -25.83 28.48 -27.14
C VAL A 352 -25.53 28.69 -25.65
N ALA A 353 -25.48 27.60 -24.89
CA ALA A 353 -25.02 27.61 -23.49
C ALA A 353 -23.57 27.12 -23.43
N ARG A 354 -22.70 27.86 -22.73
CA ARG A 354 -21.40 27.37 -22.26
C ARG A 354 -21.56 27.03 -20.78
N VAL A 355 -21.19 25.81 -20.40
CA VAL A 355 -21.09 25.38 -19.01
C VAL A 355 -19.60 25.18 -18.71
N THR A 356 -19.12 25.73 -17.60
CA THR A 356 -17.72 25.68 -17.19
C THR A 356 -17.64 25.11 -15.78
N GLY A 357 -16.74 24.16 -15.56
CA GLY A 357 -16.40 23.63 -14.24
C GLY A 357 -15.06 24.18 -13.77
N ASP A 358 -14.97 24.42 -12.46
CA ASP A 358 -13.78 24.92 -11.77
C ASP A 358 -13.65 24.17 -10.43
N ASP A 359 -12.66 23.29 -10.34
CA ASP A 359 -12.23 22.49 -9.18
C ASP A 359 -11.38 23.30 -8.18
N GLY A 360 -11.01 24.53 -8.52
CA GLY A 360 -10.00 25.33 -7.83
C GLY A 360 -8.63 25.30 -8.52
N PHE A 361 -8.48 24.70 -9.70
CA PHE A 361 -7.25 24.67 -10.47
C PHE A 361 -7.01 25.98 -11.25
N ASP A 362 -6.58 27.01 -10.52
CA ASP A 362 -6.35 28.35 -11.06
C ASP A 362 -4.91 28.55 -11.53
N ILE A 363 -4.65 28.33 -12.83
CA ILE A 363 -3.32 28.59 -13.44
C ILE A 363 -2.95 30.09 -13.42
N GLU A 364 -3.93 31.00 -13.31
CA GLU A 364 -3.74 32.42 -13.64
C GLU A 364 -3.95 33.41 -12.46
N LYS A 365 -4.03 32.96 -11.18
CA LYS A 365 -4.31 33.85 -10.01
C LYS A 365 -3.33 33.80 -8.82
N GLU A 366 -2.04 33.50 -9.01
CA GLU A 366 -1.03 33.67 -7.92
C GLU A 366 -0.29 35.03 -7.94
N ASP A 367 -0.62 35.95 -8.87
CA ASP A 367 0.05 37.26 -9.05
C ASP A 367 -0.64 38.46 -8.33
N GLU A 368 -1.84 38.30 -7.76
CA GLU A 368 -2.49 39.31 -6.92
C GLU A 368 -3.10 38.71 -5.64
N ILE A 369 -3.07 39.48 -4.54
CA ILE A 369 -3.75 39.34 -3.22
C ILE A 369 -2.85 38.91 -2.02
N LEU A 370 -2.48 39.93 -1.22
CA LEU A 370 -2.17 39.93 0.24
C LEU A 370 -0.92 39.13 0.70
N GLU A 371 0.09 39.68 1.39
CA GLU A 371 0.25 40.86 2.27
C GLU A 371 -0.68 40.95 3.51
N ASP A 372 -0.03 41.13 4.68
CA ASP A 372 -0.53 41.49 6.02
C ASP A 372 -1.03 40.44 7.07
N GLU A 373 -0.74 40.80 8.33
CA GLU A 373 -1.20 40.34 9.67
C GLU A 373 -0.87 38.92 10.25
N ILE A 374 0.34 38.86 10.83
CA ILE A 374 0.73 38.33 12.17
C ILE A 374 -0.42 37.93 13.15
N PHE A 375 -0.28 36.82 13.91
CA PHE A 375 -0.49 36.76 15.39
C PHE A 375 0.03 35.46 16.07
N GLU A 376 -0.11 35.35 17.40
CA GLU A 376 0.74 34.57 18.34
C GLU A 376 0.23 33.16 18.76
N GLU A 377 1.02 32.46 19.59
CA GLU A 377 0.73 31.12 20.17
C GLU A 377 -0.04 31.18 21.51
N VAL A 378 -0.72 30.08 21.92
CA VAL A 378 -1.03 29.62 23.31
C VAL A 378 -1.85 28.29 23.23
N PRO A 379 -1.88 27.39 24.25
CA PRO A 379 -1.43 26.00 24.02
C PRO A 379 -2.47 24.85 24.19
N ILE A 380 -1.99 23.65 24.56
CA ILE A 380 -2.55 22.30 24.31
C ILE A 380 -3.52 21.78 25.43
N ASP A 381 -4.34 20.79 25.06
CA ASP A 381 -4.96 19.72 25.88
C ASP A 381 -6.32 20.09 26.56
N LYS A 382 -7.41 19.28 26.52
CA LYS A 382 -7.51 17.81 26.60
C LYS A 382 -8.73 17.16 25.90
N GLU A 383 -8.51 15.90 25.47
CA GLU A 383 -9.41 14.71 25.50
C GLU A 383 -10.85 14.78 24.93
N GLY A 384 -11.15 13.95 23.92
CA GLY A 384 -12.51 13.81 23.34
C GLY A 384 -12.64 12.80 22.19
N LEU A 385 -12.33 11.52 22.40
CA LEU A 385 -12.37 10.45 21.38
C LEU A 385 -13.78 10.15 20.83
N ILE A 386 -13.93 10.08 19.49
CA ILE A 386 -14.98 9.31 18.79
C ILE A 386 -14.37 8.65 17.52
N ARG A 387 -14.73 7.38 17.28
CA ARG A 387 -14.47 6.49 16.10
C ARG A 387 -15.83 5.86 15.67
N PRO A 388 -15.94 5.04 14.60
CA PRO A 388 -15.38 5.07 13.23
C PRO A 388 -16.56 5.21 12.21
N PRO A 389 -16.68 4.64 10.97
CA PRO A 389 -16.13 3.40 10.33
C PRO A 389 -15.04 3.71 9.24
N VAL A 390 -14.22 2.81 8.64
CA VAL A 390 -14.31 1.37 8.23
C VAL A 390 -15.24 1.17 7.01
N GLU A 391 -15.03 0.30 6.00
CA GLU A 391 -13.96 -0.66 5.58
C GLU A 391 -13.05 -0.06 4.45
N GLU A 392 -12.07 -0.72 3.78
CA GLU A 392 -11.60 -2.13 3.72
C GLU A 392 -10.06 -2.27 3.52
N ASN A 393 -9.60 -3.48 3.13
CA ASN A 393 -8.23 -4.01 3.11
C ASN A 393 -7.29 -3.61 1.94
N SER A 394 -6.02 -3.33 2.26
CA SER A 394 -4.87 -3.80 1.47
C SER A 394 -3.66 -4.05 2.40
N ILE A 395 -2.85 -5.08 2.12
CA ILE A 395 -1.79 -5.57 3.02
C ILE A 395 -0.42 -5.45 2.32
N SER A 396 0.62 -5.01 3.03
CA SER A 396 1.86 -4.50 2.42
C SER A 396 3.16 -5.04 3.04
N TYR A 397 4.23 -5.07 2.24
CA TYR A 397 5.57 -5.54 2.62
C TYR A 397 6.70 -4.86 1.82
N GLU A 398 7.92 -4.92 2.36
CA GLU A 398 9.19 -4.35 1.84
C GLU A 398 10.14 -5.51 1.49
N ILE A 399 10.83 -5.51 0.33
CA ILE A 399 11.76 -6.61 -0.06
C ILE A 399 13.22 -6.28 0.30
N ARG A 400 13.94 -7.27 0.85
CA ARG A 400 15.34 -7.18 1.29
C ARG A 400 16.22 -8.25 0.63
N GLY A 401 16.72 -7.93 -0.57
CA GLY A 401 17.45 -8.90 -1.39
C GLY A 401 16.56 -10.06 -1.86
N ASP A 402 17.18 -11.09 -2.44
CA ASP A 402 16.49 -12.09 -3.26
C ASP A 402 15.47 -12.98 -2.52
N GLN A 403 15.48 -13.00 -1.17
CA GLN A 403 14.67 -13.94 -0.37
C GLN A 403 14.17 -13.41 1.00
N GLU A 404 14.29 -12.14 1.35
CA GLU A 404 13.75 -11.59 2.61
C GLU A 404 12.71 -10.50 2.34
N ILE A 405 11.74 -10.36 3.22
CA ILE A 405 10.84 -9.20 3.30
C ILE A 405 10.74 -8.67 4.74
N VAL A 406 10.32 -7.41 4.90
CA VAL A 406 9.68 -6.94 6.13
C VAL A 406 8.18 -6.82 5.88
N TRP A 407 7.41 -7.46 6.75
CA TRP A 407 5.96 -7.35 6.74
C TRP A 407 5.53 -6.08 7.48
N LEU A 408 4.91 -5.14 6.78
CA LEU A 408 4.77 -3.77 7.30
C LEU A 408 3.72 -3.65 8.40
N LYS A 409 2.80 -4.61 8.50
CA LYS A 409 1.71 -4.62 9.49
C LYS A 409 2.19 -4.89 10.92
N ASP A 410 3.25 -5.67 11.10
CA ASP A 410 3.82 -5.99 12.42
C ASP A 410 5.34 -5.83 12.52
N GLY A 411 6.01 -5.42 11.45
CA GLY A 411 7.45 -5.23 11.41
C GLY A 411 8.27 -6.52 11.35
N SER A 412 7.64 -7.71 11.24
CA SER A 412 8.40 -8.96 11.14
C SER A 412 9.31 -8.98 9.94
N VAL A 413 10.55 -9.40 10.15
CA VAL A 413 11.40 -9.90 9.05
C VAL A 413 10.94 -11.31 8.70
N MET A 414 10.74 -11.61 7.42
CA MET A 414 10.26 -12.91 6.92
C MET A 414 11.09 -13.40 5.74
N ARG A 415 11.32 -14.71 5.63
CA ARG A 415 12.10 -15.33 4.54
C ARG A 415 11.21 -16.08 3.55
N PHE A 416 11.53 -15.94 2.26
CA PHE A 416 10.93 -16.69 1.16
C PHE A 416 11.38 -18.15 1.21
N ILE A 417 10.49 -19.01 1.71
CA ILE A 417 10.66 -20.45 1.69
C ILE A 417 10.12 -20.96 0.36
N ARG A 418 11.04 -21.32 -0.54
CA ARG A 418 10.68 -21.89 -1.85
C ARG A 418 10.09 -23.29 -1.64
N GLY A 419 8.84 -23.48 -2.01
CA GLY A 419 8.15 -24.77 -1.93
C GLY A 419 8.84 -25.87 -2.75
N GLY A 420 8.72 -27.10 -2.25
CA GLY A 420 9.35 -28.29 -2.82
C GLY A 420 8.91 -29.55 -2.08
N GLU A 421 9.53 -30.69 -2.44
CA GLU A 421 9.27 -31.97 -1.80
C GLU A 421 10.33 -32.30 -0.72
N PHE A 422 9.89 -32.90 0.38
CA PHE A 422 10.74 -33.43 1.45
C PHE A 422 10.13 -34.70 2.07
N ASP A 423 10.92 -35.44 2.82
CA ASP A 423 10.44 -36.55 3.63
C ASP A 423 10.08 -36.05 5.04
N MET A 424 8.79 -35.98 5.33
CA MET A 424 8.23 -35.49 6.60
C MET A 424 8.22 -36.61 7.65
N GLY A 425 8.54 -36.26 8.89
CA GLY A 425 8.55 -37.17 10.05
C GLY A 425 9.85 -37.94 10.25
N SER A 426 9.77 -39.03 11.03
CA SER A 426 10.92 -39.82 11.45
C SER A 426 10.52 -41.29 11.76
N ASN A 427 11.46 -42.07 12.27
CA ASN A 427 11.20 -43.41 12.81
C ASN A 427 11.55 -43.49 14.32
N GLN A 428 11.59 -42.34 15.01
CA GLN A 428 12.03 -42.24 16.42
C GLN A 428 10.88 -42.37 17.43
N SER A 429 9.64 -42.00 17.07
CA SER A 429 8.43 -42.18 17.88
C SER A 429 7.24 -42.64 17.02
N PRO A 430 6.19 -43.23 17.61
CA PRO A 430 4.98 -43.63 16.88
C PRO A 430 4.26 -42.46 16.20
N GLU A 431 4.23 -41.30 16.83
CA GLU A 431 3.50 -40.11 16.38
C GLU A 431 4.21 -39.41 15.21
N GLU A 432 5.53 -39.57 15.11
CA GLU A 432 6.39 -39.13 14.01
C GLU A 432 6.43 -40.12 12.83
N PHE A 433 5.80 -41.29 12.95
CA PHE A 433 5.90 -42.40 12.01
C PHE A 433 4.66 -42.52 11.08
N PRO A 434 4.84 -42.88 9.80
CA PRO A 434 6.10 -43.11 9.09
C PRO A 434 6.71 -41.81 8.54
N THR A 435 8.02 -41.85 8.28
CA THR A 435 8.65 -40.93 7.32
C THR A 435 7.97 -41.08 5.95
N HIS A 436 7.46 -39.98 5.37
CA HIS A 436 6.67 -40.00 4.14
C HIS A 436 6.89 -38.76 3.25
N PRO A 437 6.80 -38.87 1.92
CA PRO A 437 7.08 -37.75 1.02
C PRO A 437 5.92 -36.76 0.96
N VAL A 438 6.24 -35.49 1.25
CA VAL A 438 5.33 -34.34 1.29
C VAL A 438 5.88 -33.22 0.40
N SER A 439 5.00 -32.52 -0.30
CA SER A 439 5.25 -31.31 -1.07
C SER A 439 4.50 -30.15 -0.42
N VAL A 440 5.20 -29.04 -0.18
CA VAL A 440 4.60 -27.79 0.28
C VAL A 440 4.67 -26.70 -0.80
N GLY A 441 3.71 -25.78 -0.77
CA GLY A 441 3.73 -24.55 -1.56
C GLY A 441 4.88 -23.61 -1.18
N SER A 442 5.02 -22.49 -1.91
CA SER A 442 5.97 -21.43 -1.52
C SER A 442 5.28 -20.43 -0.60
N PHE A 443 6.00 -19.94 0.41
CA PHE A 443 5.47 -19.01 1.40
C PHE A 443 6.58 -18.10 1.94
N TYR A 444 6.19 -16.98 2.54
CA TYR A 444 7.07 -16.23 3.45
C TYR A 444 6.83 -16.70 4.88
N MET A 445 7.88 -16.91 5.68
CA MET A 445 7.78 -17.28 7.10
C MET A 445 8.58 -16.30 7.97
N ASP A 446 8.05 -15.91 9.13
CA ASP A 446 8.77 -15.04 10.09
C ASP A 446 10.13 -15.66 10.49
N VAL A 447 11.18 -14.84 10.44
CA VAL A 447 12.58 -15.23 10.71
C VAL A 447 12.78 -15.70 12.16
N ASN A 448 12.10 -15.03 13.08
CA ASN A 448 12.01 -15.33 14.51
C ASN A 448 10.56 -15.63 14.89
N GLU A 449 10.32 -16.06 16.12
CA GLU A 449 9.00 -16.07 16.73
C GLU A 449 8.46 -14.64 16.90
N ILE A 450 7.13 -14.46 16.88
CA ILE A 450 6.49 -13.16 17.09
C ILE A 450 6.87 -12.61 18.47
N THR A 451 7.39 -11.38 18.53
CA THR A 451 7.94 -10.82 19.77
C THR A 451 6.88 -10.16 20.66
N VAL A 452 7.22 -9.94 21.93
CA VAL A 452 6.39 -9.20 22.90
C VAL A 452 6.05 -7.79 22.41
N GLY A 453 6.97 -7.09 21.73
CA GLY A 453 6.74 -5.77 21.15
C GLY A 453 5.74 -5.78 19.99
N GLN A 454 5.84 -6.78 19.12
CA GLN A 454 4.89 -6.95 18.01
C GLN A 454 3.48 -7.30 18.52
N TYR A 455 3.39 -8.19 19.52
CA TYR A 455 2.11 -8.50 20.15
C TYR A 455 1.53 -7.31 20.94
N LYS A 456 2.37 -6.43 21.51
CA LYS A 456 1.90 -5.15 22.07
C LYS A 456 1.26 -4.25 21.00
N LEU A 457 1.83 -4.17 19.79
CA LEU A 457 1.23 -3.41 18.68
C LEU A 457 -0.17 -3.95 18.31
N PHE A 458 -0.35 -5.27 18.25
CA PHE A 458 -1.66 -5.90 18.08
C PHE A 458 -2.67 -5.49 19.16
N ILE A 459 -2.25 -5.45 20.43
CA ILE A 459 -3.07 -5.01 21.57
C ILE A 459 -3.33 -3.49 21.56
N GLU A 460 -2.44 -2.66 20.99
CA GLU A 460 -2.64 -1.21 20.88
C GLU A 460 -3.58 -0.82 19.72
N GLU A 461 -3.63 -1.61 18.64
CA GLU A 461 -4.49 -1.35 17.49
C GLU A 461 -5.91 -1.93 17.61
N THR A 462 -6.10 -2.95 18.46
CA THR A 462 -7.37 -3.70 18.57
C THR A 462 -7.96 -3.64 19.97
N ASP A 463 -9.24 -3.99 20.11
CA ASP A 463 -9.89 -4.21 21.41
C ASP A 463 -9.63 -5.62 21.98
N TYR A 464 -8.54 -6.30 21.57
CA TYR A 464 -8.23 -7.66 22.02
C TYR A 464 -7.73 -7.66 23.47
N ASN A 465 -8.07 -8.71 24.24
CA ASN A 465 -7.74 -8.76 25.66
C ASN A 465 -6.21 -8.94 25.86
N PRO A 466 -5.53 -8.03 26.59
CA PRO A 466 -4.11 -8.19 26.88
C PRO A 466 -3.84 -9.43 27.76
N PRO A 467 -2.71 -10.11 27.56
CA PRO A 467 -2.22 -11.10 28.50
C PRO A 467 -1.85 -10.45 29.83
N VAL A 468 -1.64 -11.25 30.88
CA VAL A 468 -1.09 -10.75 32.14
C VAL A 468 0.39 -10.45 31.91
N TRP A 469 0.72 -9.21 31.52
CA TRP A 469 2.08 -8.80 31.16
C TRP A 469 3.15 -9.22 32.18
N LYS A 470 2.84 -9.17 33.47
CA LYS A 470 3.73 -9.64 34.56
C LYS A 470 4.09 -11.13 34.50
N ASN A 471 3.28 -11.98 33.87
CA ASN A 471 3.63 -13.37 33.61
C ASN A 471 4.58 -13.47 32.40
N VAL A 472 4.36 -12.66 31.37
CA VAL A 472 5.21 -12.55 30.17
C VAL A 472 6.60 -12.03 30.57
N GLU A 473 6.67 -10.88 31.23
CA GLU A 473 7.89 -10.23 31.73
C GLU A 473 8.79 -11.13 32.59
N ARG A 474 8.23 -12.20 33.19
CA ARG A 474 8.98 -13.15 34.02
C ARG A 474 9.87 -14.10 33.20
N TYR A 475 9.52 -14.36 31.94
CA TYR A 475 10.21 -15.33 31.07
C TYR A 475 10.53 -14.78 29.68
N SER A 476 9.93 -13.66 29.27
CA SER A 476 10.24 -12.86 28.08
C SER A 476 10.30 -11.38 28.51
N PRO A 477 11.44 -10.92 29.05
CA PRO A 477 11.53 -9.65 29.80
C PRO A 477 11.67 -8.37 28.95
N THR A 478 11.88 -8.45 27.64
CA THR A 478 11.92 -7.26 26.74
C THR A 478 11.01 -7.46 25.53
N ASP A 479 10.75 -6.37 24.81
CA ASP A 479 9.92 -6.33 23.61
C ASP A 479 10.50 -7.13 22.42
N ASP A 480 11.77 -7.52 22.50
CA ASP A 480 12.51 -8.31 21.51
C ASP A 480 12.49 -9.82 21.79
N HIS A 481 11.99 -10.24 22.97
CA HIS A 481 11.83 -11.67 23.31
C HIS A 481 10.54 -12.24 22.69
N PRO A 482 10.46 -13.56 22.42
CA PRO A 482 9.26 -14.24 21.95
C PRO A 482 8.03 -14.00 22.83
N MET A 483 6.87 -13.85 22.21
CA MET A 483 5.59 -13.75 22.89
C MET A 483 5.18 -15.10 23.49
N ILE A 484 4.75 -15.08 24.75
CA ILE A 484 4.33 -16.25 25.54
C ILE A 484 3.03 -15.93 26.32
N GLU A 485 2.51 -16.87 27.11
CA GLU A 485 1.21 -16.74 27.80
C GLU A 485 0.03 -16.52 26.82
N VAL A 486 0.23 -16.90 25.56
CA VAL A 486 -0.75 -16.93 24.47
C VAL A 486 -1.25 -18.36 24.27
N ASN A 487 -2.55 -18.50 23.96
CA ASN A 487 -3.14 -19.74 23.51
C ASN A 487 -3.28 -19.74 21.97
N TRP A 488 -3.80 -20.82 21.41
CA TRP A 488 -3.91 -20.97 19.96
C TRP A 488 -4.86 -19.93 19.33
N TYR A 489 -5.96 -19.58 20.01
CA TYR A 489 -6.87 -18.54 19.51
C TYR A 489 -6.24 -17.14 19.54
N ASP A 490 -5.39 -16.84 20.54
CA ASP A 490 -4.64 -15.59 20.60
C ASP A 490 -3.66 -15.47 19.42
N ALA A 491 -2.92 -16.55 19.14
CA ALA A 491 -1.98 -16.64 18.02
C ALA A 491 -2.69 -16.52 16.66
N MET A 492 -3.85 -17.18 16.50
CA MET A 492 -4.69 -17.05 15.30
C MET A 492 -5.30 -15.64 15.16
N SER A 493 -5.72 -14.99 16.26
CA SER A 493 -6.27 -13.62 16.23
C SER A 493 -5.21 -12.58 15.89
N TYR A 494 -3.97 -12.76 16.40
CA TYR A 494 -2.83 -11.98 15.99
C TYR A 494 -2.55 -12.16 14.49
N ALA A 495 -2.50 -13.41 14.01
CA ALA A 495 -2.19 -13.69 12.61
C ALA A 495 -3.26 -13.09 11.66
N GLU A 496 -4.54 -13.18 12.03
CA GLU A 496 -5.67 -12.53 11.35
C GLU A 496 -5.49 -11.00 11.28
N TRP A 497 -5.23 -10.32 12.40
CA TRP A 497 -4.93 -8.88 12.42
C TRP A 497 -3.68 -8.52 11.61
N ALA A 498 -2.66 -9.39 11.62
CA ALA A 498 -1.44 -9.20 10.85
C ALA A 498 -1.65 -9.39 9.34
N GLY A 499 -2.76 -9.99 8.90
CA GLY A 499 -2.95 -10.39 7.49
C GLY A 499 -2.11 -11.61 7.09
N LYS A 500 -1.67 -12.40 8.07
CA LYS A 500 -0.89 -13.64 7.94
C LYS A 500 -1.77 -14.85 8.31
N ARG A 501 -1.16 -16.03 8.42
CA ARG A 501 -1.71 -17.18 9.16
C ARG A 501 -0.62 -17.89 9.95
N LEU A 502 -1.00 -18.80 10.85
CA LEU A 502 -0.04 -19.78 11.39
C LEU A 502 0.40 -20.77 10.28
N PRO A 503 1.61 -21.36 10.38
CA PRO A 503 2.02 -22.45 9.49
C PRO A 503 1.19 -23.71 9.74
N THR A 504 1.07 -24.54 8.71
CA THR A 504 0.76 -25.97 8.91
C THR A 504 1.98 -26.69 9.47
N GLU A 505 1.79 -27.85 10.10
CA GLU A 505 2.88 -28.69 10.60
C GLU A 505 3.87 -29.08 9.48
N ALA A 506 3.36 -29.28 8.26
CA ALA A 506 4.17 -29.60 7.09
C ALA A 506 5.03 -28.42 6.62
N GLU A 507 4.46 -27.21 6.57
CA GLU A 507 5.21 -25.98 6.27
C GLU A 507 6.25 -25.69 7.36
N TRP A 508 5.88 -25.90 8.63
CA TRP A 508 6.80 -25.74 9.76
C TRP A 508 7.97 -26.72 9.67
N GLU A 509 7.72 -28.02 9.49
CA GLU A 509 8.81 -29.00 9.43
C GLU A 509 9.70 -28.81 8.20
N TYR A 510 9.11 -28.48 7.04
CA TYR A 510 9.87 -28.14 5.83
C TYR A 510 10.81 -26.96 6.08
N ALA A 511 10.28 -25.88 6.65
CA ALA A 511 11.02 -24.67 6.97
C ALA A 511 12.12 -24.95 8.01
N ALA A 512 11.80 -25.68 9.09
CA ALA A 512 12.72 -26.02 10.17
C ALA A 512 13.91 -26.87 9.69
N ARG A 513 13.70 -27.75 8.71
CA ARG A 513 14.78 -28.56 8.11
C ARG A 513 15.79 -27.75 7.31
N GLY A 514 15.50 -26.52 6.89
CA GLY A 514 16.48 -25.62 6.26
C GLY A 514 17.14 -26.17 4.99
N GLY A 515 16.45 -27.06 4.26
CA GLY A 515 16.99 -27.76 3.08
C GLY A 515 17.87 -28.99 3.39
N LEU A 516 18.05 -29.38 4.65
CA LEU A 516 18.72 -30.62 5.04
C LEU A 516 17.83 -31.85 4.82
N ILE A 517 18.46 -33.00 4.53
CA ILE A 517 17.78 -34.28 4.24
C ILE A 517 18.10 -35.27 5.37
N HIS A 518 17.05 -35.84 5.97
CA HIS A 518 17.15 -36.79 7.11
C HIS A 518 18.02 -36.28 8.28
N ASN A 519 17.92 -34.98 8.57
CA ASN A 519 18.43 -34.39 9.81
C ASN A 519 17.52 -34.69 11.01
N THR A 520 18.13 -34.75 12.20
CA THR A 520 17.48 -34.97 13.49
C THR A 520 17.21 -33.65 14.21
N TYR A 521 18.12 -32.69 14.07
CA TYR A 521 18.02 -31.33 14.60
C TYR A 521 18.13 -30.30 13.47
N VAL A 522 17.82 -29.04 13.75
CA VAL A 522 17.75 -27.95 12.77
C VAL A 522 19.08 -27.72 12.04
N TRP A 523 20.21 -27.87 12.74
CA TRP A 523 21.58 -27.76 12.21
C TRP A 523 22.13 -29.08 11.64
N GLY A 524 21.56 -30.26 11.98
CA GLY A 524 22.08 -31.54 11.48
C GLY A 524 21.70 -32.78 12.28
N ASN A 525 22.70 -33.61 12.60
CA ASN A 525 22.58 -34.91 13.27
C ASN A 525 23.53 -35.06 14.48
N GLU A 526 24.19 -33.99 14.88
CA GLU A 526 25.00 -33.93 16.10
C GLU A 526 24.09 -33.52 17.27
N GLU A 527 24.30 -34.08 18.46
CA GLU A 527 23.48 -33.77 19.63
C GLU A 527 23.66 -32.29 20.03
N PRO A 528 22.61 -31.57 20.45
CA PRO A 528 22.70 -30.17 20.84
C PRO A 528 23.67 -29.94 22.00
N ASP A 529 24.44 -28.87 21.93
CA ASP A 529 25.01 -28.19 23.10
C ASP A 529 24.35 -26.81 23.29
N LEU A 530 24.94 -25.92 24.08
CA LEU A 530 24.32 -24.64 24.44
C LEU A 530 24.67 -23.50 23.45
N GLU A 531 25.44 -23.79 22.40
CA GLU A 531 25.79 -22.85 21.33
C GLU A 531 24.84 -22.90 20.12
N GLU A 532 23.99 -23.94 19.95
CA GLU A 532 22.99 -23.99 18.86
C GLU A 532 21.53 -23.69 19.25
N ALA A 533 21.13 -23.85 20.53
CA ALA A 533 19.74 -23.63 20.97
C ALA A 533 19.57 -23.31 22.46
N ASN A 534 18.52 -22.57 22.80
CA ASN A 534 18.07 -22.37 24.19
C ASN A 534 17.12 -23.50 24.62
N TYR A 535 17.58 -24.42 25.48
CA TYR A 535 16.79 -25.53 26.01
C TYR A 535 17.26 -25.97 27.41
N GLY A 536 16.68 -27.04 27.96
CA GLY A 536 17.18 -27.76 29.14
C GLY A 536 17.02 -27.03 30.47
N ASN A 537 16.30 -25.90 30.46
CA ASN A 537 16.09 -24.97 31.58
C ASN A 537 17.40 -24.36 32.12
N THR A 538 18.39 -24.18 31.24
CA THR A 538 19.68 -23.57 31.60
C THR A 538 19.56 -22.06 31.81
N ILE A 539 18.95 -21.36 30.85
CA ILE A 539 18.76 -19.89 30.89
C ILE A 539 17.53 -19.51 31.75
N LYS A 540 16.51 -20.37 31.82
CA LYS A 540 15.26 -20.22 32.63
C LYS A 540 14.31 -19.11 32.19
N GLN A 541 14.55 -18.58 31.00
CA GLN A 541 13.74 -17.62 30.27
C GLN A 541 14.00 -17.83 28.78
N THR A 542 13.19 -17.21 27.93
CA THR A 542 13.44 -17.13 26.49
C THR A 542 14.70 -16.32 26.20
N THR A 543 15.18 -16.44 24.97
CA THR A 543 16.23 -15.61 24.35
C THR A 543 15.60 -14.72 23.29
N VAL A 544 16.17 -13.53 23.08
CA VAL A 544 15.86 -12.70 21.91
C VAL A 544 16.15 -13.50 20.65
N GLY A 545 15.23 -13.48 19.68
CA GLY A 545 15.38 -14.27 18.45
C GLY A 545 16.62 -13.86 17.65
N GLY A 546 17.38 -14.84 17.16
CA GLY A 546 18.64 -14.60 16.45
C GLY A 546 19.88 -14.50 17.35
N VAL A 547 19.80 -14.97 18.60
CA VAL A 547 20.99 -15.25 19.43
C VAL A 547 21.78 -16.47 18.91
N TYR A 548 21.10 -17.41 18.28
CA TYR A 548 21.65 -18.65 17.73
C TYR A 548 21.77 -18.57 16.20
N GLU A 549 22.70 -19.32 15.60
CA GLU A 549 22.88 -19.35 14.14
C GLU A 549 21.60 -19.83 13.42
N PRO A 550 21.22 -19.22 12.28
CA PRO A 550 20.01 -19.60 11.56
C PRO A 550 20.20 -20.91 10.80
N ASN A 551 19.09 -21.57 10.49
CA ASN A 551 19.09 -22.73 9.61
C ASN A 551 19.37 -22.34 8.14
N GLY A 552 19.47 -23.34 7.26
CA GLY A 552 19.78 -23.14 5.83
C GLY A 552 18.78 -22.31 5.00
N TYR A 553 17.66 -21.86 5.58
CA TYR A 553 16.73 -20.89 4.98
C TYR A 553 16.77 -19.49 5.63
N GLY A 554 17.63 -19.26 6.62
CA GLY A 554 17.72 -17.99 7.34
C GLY A 554 16.68 -17.82 8.45
N LEU A 555 16.19 -18.93 9.04
CA LEU A 555 15.25 -18.93 10.15
C LEU A 555 16.00 -19.28 11.46
N HIS A 556 15.80 -18.47 12.50
CA HIS A 556 16.38 -18.70 13.82
C HIS A 556 15.39 -19.41 14.76
N ASP A 557 15.93 -19.96 15.85
CA ASP A 557 15.19 -20.48 17.00
C ASP A 557 14.14 -21.58 16.69
N MET A 558 14.20 -22.19 15.50
CA MET A 558 13.35 -23.33 15.06
C MET A 558 13.53 -24.61 15.92
N ALA A 559 14.39 -24.60 16.93
CA ALA A 559 14.54 -25.64 17.95
C ALA A 559 14.88 -24.99 19.31
N GLY A 560 14.15 -25.37 20.36
CA GLY A 560 14.27 -24.72 21.67
C GLY A 560 13.42 -23.45 21.78
N ASN A 561 13.89 -22.47 22.55
CA ASN A 561 13.28 -21.17 22.85
C ASN A 561 11.80 -21.21 23.30
N VAL A 562 10.81 -21.24 22.40
CA VAL A 562 9.38 -21.44 22.72
C VAL A 562 8.69 -22.44 21.80
N TRP A 563 7.70 -23.18 22.33
CA TRP A 563 6.89 -24.09 21.52
C TRP A 563 6.04 -23.27 20.55
N GLU A 564 6.03 -23.60 19.27
CA GLU A 564 5.32 -22.82 18.27
C GLU A 564 4.00 -23.47 17.85
N TRP A 565 2.89 -22.72 17.94
CA TRP A 565 1.58 -23.16 17.45
C TRP A 565 1.53 -23.34 15.93
N CYS A 566 0.98 -24.47 15.46
CA CYS A 566 0.60 -24.72 14.07
C CYS A 566 -0.94 -24.73 13.90
N VAL A 567 -1.44 -24.68 12.67
CA VAL A 567 -2.90 -24.72 12.37
C VAL A 567 -3.52 -26.10 12.68
N ASP A 568 -2.76 -27.16 12.47
CA ASP A 568 -3.16 -28.57 12.46
C ASP A 568 -3.83 -29.07 13.75
N GLU A 569 -4.84 -29.94 13.59
CA GLU A 569 -5.33 -30.81 14.65
C GLU A 569 -4.31 -31.92 14.94
N PHE A 570 -3.91 -32.10 16.19
CA PHE A 570 -3.01 -33.18 16.54
C PHE A 570 -3.71 -34.54 16.43
N ARG A 571 -3.30 -35.33 15.42
CA ARG A 571 -3.68 -36.74 15.28
C ARG A 571 -2.40 -37.58 15.19
N GLY A 572 -2.20 -38.46 16.17
CA GLY A 572 -1.01 -39.31 16.28
C GLY A 572 -0.86 -40.31 15.13
N ASP A 573 -1.94 -40.64 14.41
CA ASP A 573 -1.91 -41.52 13.23
C ASP A 573 -1.86 -40.76 11.89
N PHE A 574 -1.76 -39.42 11.91
CA PHE A 574 -1.88 -38.57 10.72
C PHE A 574 -0.88 -38.93 9.61
N TYR A 575 0.40 -39.08 9.93
CA TYR A 575 1.44 -39.34 8.93
C TYR A 575 1.19 -40.63 8.13
N SER A 576 0.52 -41.63 8.73
CA SER A 576 0.13 -42.88 8.05
C SER A 576 -1.01 -42.72 7.04
N LYS A 577 -1.69 -41.56 7.06
CA LYS A 577 -2.86 -41.19 6.24
C LYS A 577 -2.64 -39.90 5.44
N SER A 578 -1.46 -39.27 5.58
CA SER A 578 -1.15 -37.94 5.08
C SER A 578 -1.21 -37.85 3.55
N GLY A 579 -1.64 -36.69 3.05
CA GLY A 579 -1.62 -36.37 1.63
C GLY A 579 -0.23 -35.94 1.16
N ARG A 580 0.08 -36.12 -0.12
CA ARG A 580 1.38 -35.68 -0.67
C ARG A 580 1.51 -34.17 -0.82
N VAL A 581 0.42 -33.41 -1.01
CA VAL A 581 0.50 -31.98 -1.38
C VAL A 581 -0.25 -31.15 -0.34
N ASN A 582 0.44 -30.17 0.26
CA ASN A 582 -0.05 -29.28 1.32
C ASN A 582 -0.90 -30.03 2.38
N PRO A 583 -0.39 -31.11 3.00
CA PRO A 583 -1.16 -31.88 3.98
C PRO A 583 -1.47 -31.06 5.23
N LEU A 584 -2.70 -31.20 5.69
CA LEU A 584 -3.25 -30.57 6.89
C LEU A 584 -3.96 -31.66 7.71
N ALA A 585 -3.69 -31.72 9.01
CA ALA A 585 -4.29 -32.68 9.92
C ALA A 585 -5.61 -32.16 10.49
N GLY A 586 -6.65 -32.99 10.40
CA GLY A 586 -8.01 -32.72 10.88
C GLY A 586 -9.07 -33.28 9.94
N GLU A 587 -10.31 -32.84 10.13
CA GLU A 587 -11.46 -33.12 9.24
C GLU A 587 -12.00 -31.85 8.54
N LEU A 588 -11.40 -30.69 8.83
CA LEU A 588 -11.72 -29.38 8.27
C LEU A 588 -10.68 -28.94 7.23
N LEU A 589 -11.10 -28.14 6.26
CA LEU A 589 -10.21 -27.46 5.31
C LEU A 589 -9.48 -26.27 5.98
N LEU A 590 -8.39 -25.81 5.37
CA LEU A 590 -7.62 -24.67 5.89
C LEU A 590 -8.51 -23.42 6.01
N GLU A 591 -9.32 -23.17 4.99
CA GLU A 591 -10.23 -22.03 4.91
C GLU A 591 -11.31 -22.07 5.99
N GLU A 592 -11.85 -23.25 6.32
CA GLU A 592 -12.82 -23.46 7.39
C GLU A 592 -12.18 -23.28 8.77
N ILE A 593 -10.91 -23.67 8.93
CA ILE A 593 -10.16 -23.37 10.15
C ILE A 593 -9.90 -21.86 10.27
N LEU A 594 -9.54 -21.17 9.18
CA LEU A 594 -9.29 -19.72 9.21
C LEU A 594 -10.56 -18.91 9.48
N SER A 595 -11.74 -19.32 8.99
CA SER A 595 -13.01 -18.61 9.25
C SER A 595 -13.54 -18.84 10.66
N ASP A 596 -13.49 -20.08 11.17
CA ASP A 596 -14.23 -20.50 12.35
C ASP A 596 -13.33 -21.02 13.49
N TYR A 597 -12.05 -20.64 13.52
CA TYR A 597 -11.07 -21.10 14.52
C TYR A 597 -11.55 -21.03 15.98
N LYS A 598 -12.33 -19.99 16.32
CA LYS A 598 -12.89 -19.73 17.65
C LYS A 598 -13.91 -20.80 18.12
N LEU A 599 -14.39 -21.67 17.22
CA LEU A 599 -15.29 -22.80 17.53
C LEU A 599 -14.56 -24.14 17.73
N ILE A 600 -13.28 -24.23 17.34
CA ILE A 600 -12.55 -25.51 17.29
C ILE A 600 -11.91 -25.82 18.64
N SER A 601 -12.23 -26.99 19.19
CA SER A 601 -11.82 -27.42 20.54
C SER A 601 -10.92 -28.66 20.58
N THR A 602 -10.56 -29.22 19.42
CA THR A 602 -9.59 -30.32 19.31
C THR A 602 -8.16 -29.79 19.54
N GLU A 603 -7.27 -30.66 20.06
CA GLU A 603 -5.90 -30.26 20.38
C GLU A 603 -5.12 -29.85 19.14
N ARG A 604 -4.23 -28.88 19.30
CA ARG A 604 -3.45 -28.30 18.21
C ARG A 604 -2.00 -28.71 18.29
N VAL A 605 -1.41 -28.91 17.11
CA VAL A 605 0.01 -29.22 16.95
C VAL A 605 0.84 -28.04 17.43
N SER A 606 1.94 -28.37 18.13
CA SER A 606 2.99 -27.44 18.51
C SER A 606 4.36 -28.06 18.28
N ARG A 607 5.34 -27.22 17.92
CA ARG A 607 6.65 -27.61 17.35
C ARG A 607 7.83 -26.88 18.01
N GLY A 608 9.06 -27.26 17.65
CA GLY A 608 10.31 -26.58 18.06
C GLY A 608 10.89 -27.04 19.40
N GLY A 609 10.07 -27.22 20.44
CA GLY A 609 10.57 -27.37 21.80
C GLY A 609 10.49 -26.04 22.56
N SER A 610 11.26 -25.87 23.64
CA SER A 610 11.32 -24.60 24.38
C SER A 610 12.55 -24.53 25.29
N PHE A 611 12.78 -23.37 25.91
CA PHE A 611 13.88 -23.14 26.87
C PHE A 611 13.88 -24.10 28.07
N GLU A 612 12.75 -24.76 28.42
CA GLU A 612 12.70 -25.80 29.47
C GLU A 612 12.80 -27.24 28.94
N THR A 613 12.75 -27.43 27.62
CA THR A 613 12.57 -28.75 26.98
C THR A 613 13.88 -29.54 26.91
N PHE A 614 13.82 -30.88 26.98
CA PHE A 614 15.01 -31.75 26.89
C PHE A 614 15.42 -32.04 25.42
N PRO A 615 16.72 -32.30 25.13
CA PRO A 615 17.24 -32.59 23.78
C PRO A 615 16.38 -33.52 22.92
N ALA A 616 15.92 -34.64 23.50
CA ALA A 616 15.12 -35.65 22.79
C ALA A 616 13.76 -35.14 22.24
N PHE A 617 13.35 -33.93 22.60
CA PHE A 617 12.08 -33.30 22.21
C PHE A 617 12.27 -31.97 21.46
N ILE A 618 13.49 -31.49 21.24
CA ILE A 618 13.80 -30.35 20.33
C ILE A 618 14.22 -30.83 18.92
N ARG A 619 14.01 -32.11 18.62
CA ARG A 619 14.29 -32.72 17.31
C ARG A 619 13.35 -32.12 16.26
N VAL A 620 13.88 -31.88 15.06
CA VAL A 620 13.18 -31.17 13.96
C VAL A 620 11.84 -31.80 13.56
N SER A 621 11.68 -33.10 13.81
CA SER A 621 10.48 -33.89 13.51
C SER A 621 9.51 -34.07 14.69
N PHE A 622 9.91 -33.73 15.92
CA PHE A 622 9.11 -34.03 17.11
C PHE A 622 7.81 -33.23 17.16
N ARG A 623 6.73 -33.89 17.59
CA ARG A 623 5.35 -33.38 17.59
C ARG A 623 4.85 -33.33 19.04
N ASP A 624 4.25 -32.22 19.45
CA ASP A 624 3.60 -32.10 20.76
C ASP A 624 2.20 -31.46 20.60
N SER A 625 1.28 -31.73 21.53
CA SER A 625 -0.12 -31.30 21.44
C SER A 625 -0.61 -30.56 22.68
N ARG A 626 -1.41 -29.52 22.45
CA ARG A 626 -1.95 -28.67 23.52
C ARG A 626 -3.41 -28.30 23.21
N PRO A 627 -4.30 -28.26 24.22
CA PRO A 627 -5.66 -27.76 24.02
C PRO A 627 -5.63 -26.27 23.59
N PRO A 628 -6.41 -25.85 22.56
CA PRO A 628 -6.28 -24.53 21.95
C PRO A 628 -6.62 -23.35 22.88
N SER A 629 -7.29 -23.61 24.00
CA SER A 629 -7.62 -22.61 25.03
C SER A 629 -6.52 -22.40 26.09
N TRP A 630 -5.53 -23.28 26.20
CA TRP A 630 -4.54 -23.25 27.28
C TRP A 630 -3.39 -22.27 26.95
N LYS A 631 -3.02 -21.46 27.94
CA LYS A 631 -1.88 -20.53 27.89
C LYS A 631 -0.71 -21.12 28.68
N PHE A 632 0.51 -20.91 28.20
CA PHE A 632 1.74 -21.38 28.86
C PHE A 632 2.86 -20.33 28.75
N ASN A 633 3.75 -20.30 29.73
CA ASN A 633 4.92 -19.40 29.78
C ASN A 633 6.09 -19.82 28.85
N LEU A 634 5.86 -20.80 27.98
CA LEU A 634 6.87 -21.47 27.15
C LEU A 634 6.29 -21.96 25.81
N VAL A 635 5.15 -21.38 25.39
CA VAL A 635 4.51 -21.56 24.09
C VAL A 635 4.28 -20.17 23.48
N GLY A 636 4.79 -19.97 22.28
CA GLY A 636 4.59 -18.81 21.42
C GLY A 636 4.15 -19.26 20.03
N PHE A 637 4.53 -18.51 19.00
CA PHE A 637 4.21 -18.84 17.61
C PHE A 637 5.04 -17.98 16.64
N ARG A 638 5.11 -18.43 15.39
CA ARG A 638 5.52 -17.62 14.23
C ARG A 638 4.46 -17.74 13.13
N CYS A 639 4.38 -16.76 12.23
CA CYS A 639 3.38 -16.71 11.18
C CYS A 639 4.00 -16.86 9.79
N ILE A 640 3.14 -17.13 8.80
CA ILE A 640 3.49 -17.24 7.38
C ILE A 640 2.47 -16.53 6.49
N ILE A 641 2.90 -16.23 5.26
CA ILE A 641 2.04 -15.76 4.16
C ILE A 641 2.16 -16.72 2.98
N PRO A 642 1.07 -17.38 2.53
CA PRO A 642 1.11 -18.21 1.34
C PRO A 642 1.30 -17.34 0.09
N ILE A 643 2.11 -17.81 -0.86
CA ILE A 643 2.24 -17.17 -2.17
C ILE A 643 1.33 -17.91 -3.15
N GLY A 644 0.54 -17.17 -3.93
CA GLY A 644 -0.40 -17.73 -4.89
C GLY A 644 0.29 -18.68 -5.90
N HIS A 645 -0.38 -19.80 -6.19
CA HIS A 645 0.09 -20.87 -7.08
C HIS A 645 0.06 -20.48 -8.57
#